data_AF-A0A9P8K9E2-F1
#
_entry.id   AF-A0A9P8K9E2-F1
#
_cell.length_a   1.000
_cell.length_b   1.000
_cell.length_c   1.000
_cell.angle_alpha   90.00
_cell.angle_beta   90.00
_cell.angle_gamma   90.00
#
_symmetry.space_group_name_H-M   'P 1'
#
loop_
_entity.id
_entity.type
_entity.pdbx_description
1 polymer ?
#
loop_
_entity_poly.entity_id
_entity_poly.type
_entity_poly.pdbx_seq_one_letter_code
_entity_poly.pdbx_strand_id
1 'polypeptide(L)'
;MASEAVEPQAVQGAATDQEKENKFQQAIASWRNVDLTSLISTLDTAASDLVTHQRDTLVQRKELAQKTKDFRKLEDAAKLGEIKGLLKSYQSFIDLISNQSKSTQSAFLHIYSPLSEAPDPYPLLEASIDSFVTAQEVVPKLESENKHLQSTVAKLTAQLEATESQLEQERSARQSSQSSQDSKIKEVEASWNAVLKEKQDNWDAREKSLEEKVDNQDRLLKELKASYDVAQRLGKAEDDTSNSVHGASQQELDLVNQELEKANLRLSELQGRNEQLRLELAQSTANQSSSRTAVSVEDDPAFLRLRSENSQLLRKLDAQRYEKDSEKTKWDSNIRSLERELESLKQDRESIKRKLDKCSDYDEVKQELDMLKSIEFATGDADDSDHETDAAPAAEKGESLEKLLLARNKKLSNELTILRVSHNDLQSRLESLQEELSNTNMELEKSRNLTQTLEEDLLQAQNEATNAFDPSAMSVAGTYTSRYPKSSYAASVRRGGNTSPTSSIISGFDNSTSSPRGLDSLRPEAPNAGILPMVTAQRDRFKAKIRELETNLQEQYTLVSSLRSEIASLQKDNLALYEKSRYVNSYNTKGGATSGYSSTNPSTITIDRSNPGTDARYKSAYENSISPFAAFRSKESSRAFQRLSLPERAVLQASRLVLATRTSRNMFAVWVVGLHLLVFVMLFSMGGGSDSTPHLTHTVAAGNAAIAGAKVAAAAQGGPGAKWEQPGFGDT
;
A
#
# COMPACT_ATOMS: atom_id res chain seq x y z
N MET A 1 -8.90 -11.75 8.02
CA MET A 1 -8.23 -12.30 9.21
C MET A 1 -6.77 -12.49 8.92
N ALA A 2 -5.93 -11.56 9.37
CA ALA A 2 -4.56 -11.76 9.82
C ALA A 2 -4.07 -10.37 10.22
N SER A 3 -4.11 -10.17 11.53
CA SER A 3 -3.60 -9.06 12.33
C SER A 3 -2.22 -8.58 11.90
N GLU A 4 -2.14 -7.34 11.44
CA GLU A 4 -0.91 -6.60 11.27
C GLU A 4 -0.47 -6.09 12.65
N ALA A 5 0.68 -6.59 13.10
CA ALA A 5 1.28 -6.20 14.36
C ALA A 5 1.80 -4.76 14.26
N VAL A 6 1.04 -3.83 14.83
CA VAL A 6 1.48 -2.47 15.13
C VAL A 6 2.50 -2.56 16.27
N GLU A 7 3.78 -2.32 15.97
CA GLU A 7 4.84 -2.16 16.97
C GLU A 7 4.55 -0.96 17.89
N PRO A 8 4.93 -1.02 19.19
CA PRO A 8 4.50 -0.06 20.20
C PRO A 8 5.42 1.17 20.24
N GLN A 9 5.46 1.99 19.18
CA GLN A 9 6.12 3.30 19.27
C GLN A 9 5.32 4.32 20.11
N ALA A 10 4.02 4.09 20.34
CA ALA A 10 3.18 4.94 21.17
C ALA A 10 3.55 4.92 22.67
N VAL A 11 4.20 3.85 23.16
CA VAL A 11 4.48 3.69 24.60
C VAL A 11 5.73 4.45 25.03
N GLN A 12 6.74 4.59 24.15
CA GLN A 12 7.94 5.38 24.45
C GLN A 12 7.67 6.90 24.41
N GLY A 13 6.81 7.37 23.49
CA GLY A 13 6.38 8.77 23.47
C GLY A 13 5.62 9.18 24.74
N ALA A 14 4.69 8.34 25.19
CA ALA A 14 3.91 8.57 26.41
C ALA A 14 4.78 8.66 27.68
N ALA A 15 5.84 7.84 27.80
CA ALA A 15 6.76 7.90 28.93
C ALA A 15 7.58 9.21 28.95
N THR A 16 8.07 9.65 27.77
CA THR A 16 8.82 10.91 27.68
C THR A 16 7.94 12.15 27.88
N ASP A 17 6.67 12.10 27.50
CA ASP A 17 5.74 13.20 27.71
C ASP A 17 5.27 13.26 29.16
N GLN A 18 5.11 12.12 29.84
CA GLN A 18 4.87 12.08 31.29
C GLN A 18 6.05 12.64 32.10
N GLU A 19 7.30 12.34 31.71
CA GLU A 19 8.47 12.93 32.35
C GLU A 19 8.57 14.45 32.13
N LYS A 20 8.23 14.93 30.92
CA LYS A 20 8.15 16.37 30.66
C LYS A 20 7.03 17.01 31.47
N GLU A 21 5.85 16.40 31.50
CA GLU A 21 4.69 16.87 32.27
C GLU A 21 5.01 16.96 33.77
N ASN A 22 5.76 15.98 34.31
CA ASN A 22 6.28 16.03 35.68
C ASN A 22 7.26 17.19 35.89
N LYS A 23 8.13 17.50 34.92
CA LYS A 23 9.03 18.66 34.98
C LYS A 23 8.26 19.99 34.90
N PHE A 24 7.20 20.07 34.09
CA PHE A 24 6.31 21.23 34.05
C PHE A 24 5.60 21.44 35.39
N GLN A 25 5.06 20.37 35.98
CA GLN A 25 4.39 20.46 37.28
C GLN A 25 5.36 20.86 38.40
N GLN A 26 6.59 20.31 38.39
CA GLN A 26 7.63 20.66 39.34
C GLN A 26 8.09 22.13 39.19
N ALA A 27 8.23 22.60 37.95
CA ALA A 27 8.56 24.00 37.68
C ALA A 27 7.43 24.96 38.09
N ILE A 28 6.17 24.59 37.83
CA ILE A 28 5.03 25.39 38.29
C ILE A 28 4.99 25.43 39.82
N ALA A 29 5.31 24.33 40.50
CA ALA A 29 5.38 24.30 41.96
C ALA A 29 6.49 25.19 42.52
N SER A 30 7.69 25.21 41.91
CA SER A 30 8.77 26.10 42.35
C SER A 30 8.44 27.57 42.10
N TRP A 31 7.88 27.93 40.94
CA TRP A 31 7.43 29.30 40.66
C TRP A 31 6.25 29.75 41.54
N ARG A 32 5.39 28.83 41.97
CA ARG A 32 4.36 29.12 42.98
C ARG A 32 4.95 29.36 44.36
N ASN A 33 6.00 28.63 44.74
CA ASN A 33 6.68 28.82 46.02
C ASN A 33 7.48 30.12 46.07
N VAL A 34 8.01 30.59 44.94
CA VAL A 34 8.67 31.90 44.83
C VAL A 34 7.69 33.05 45.05
N ASP A 35 6.40 32.86 44.67
CA ASP A 35 5.32 33.84 44.75
C ASP A 35 5.78 35.29 44.51
N LEU A 36 6.00 35.61 43.23
CA LEU A 36 6.52 36.91 42.82
C LEU A 36 5.74 38.09 43.40
N THR A 37 4.45 37.93 43.66
CA THR A 37 3.61 39.01 44.20
C THR A 37 4.03 39.39 45.62
N SER A 38 4.21 38.40 46.50
CA SER A 38 4.68 38.65 47.87
C SER A 38 6.17 38.99 47.89
N LEU A 39 6.99 38.42 47.00
CA LEU A 39 8.39 38.75 46.86
C LEU A 39 8.61 40.22 46.46
N ILE A 40 7.80 40.76 45.53
CA ILE A 40 7.86 42.18 45.16
C ILE A 40 7.54 43.07 46.36
N SER A 41 6.49 42.75 47.12
CA SER A 41 6.13 43.54 48.31
C SER A 41 7.22 43.52 49.40
N THR A 42 7.90 42.38 49.59
CA THR A 42 9.01 42.29 50.56
C THR A 42 10.26 43.02 50.05
N LEU A 43 10.52 42.99 48.74
CA LEU A 43 11.60 43.74 48.11
C LEU A 43 11.37 45.26 48.18
N ASP A 44 10.14 45.72 47.98
CA ASP A 44 9.78 47.14 48.13
C ASP A 44 10.04 47.64 49.56
N THR A 45 9.73 46.79 50.56
CA THR A 45 10.01 47.08 51.97
C THR A 45 11.52 47.12 52.23
N ALA A 46 12.27 46.13 51.74
CA ALA A 46 13.73 46.09 51.87
C ALA A 46 14.43 47.26 51.14
N ALA A 47 13.89 47.70 50.00
CA ALA A 47 14.39 48.85 49.26
C ALA A 47 14.13 50.16 50.03
N SER A 48 12.95 50.30 50.63
CA SER A 48 12.65 51.41 51.54
C SER A 48 13.61 51.44 52.73
N ASP A 49 13.83 50.28 53.37
CA ASP A 49 14.75 50.14 54.51
C ASP A 49 16.21 50.41 54.12
N LEU A 50 16.62 50.03 52.91
CA LEU A 50 17.94 50.37 52.39
C LEU A 50 18.12 51.89 52.25
N VAL A 51 17.10 52.59 51.75
CA VAL A 51 17.12 54.06 51.62
C VAL A 51 17.15 54.75 52.99
N THR A 52 16.38 54.26 53.97
CA THR A 52 16.41 54.80 55.34
C THR A 52 17.78 54.58 55.98
N HIS A 53 18.33 53.36 55.88
CA HIS A 53 19.67 53.06 56.39
C HIS A 53 20.77 53.90 55.71
N GLN A 54 20.66 54.18 54.41
CA GLN A 54 21.59 55.10 53.73
C GLN A 54 21.50 56.53 54.30
N ARG A 55 20.29 57.03 54.57
CA ARG A 55 20.10 58.36 55.21
C ARG A 55 20.66 58.37 56.62
N ASP A 56 20.40 57.35 57.42
CA ASP A 56 20.86 57.27 58.81
C ASP A 56 22.38 57.19 58.90
N THR A 57 23.02 56.39 58.04
CA THR A 57 24.48 56.33 57.93
C THR A 57 25.07 57.70 57.57
N LEU A 58 24.44 58.47 56.67
CA LEU A 58 24.90 59.83 56.33
C LEU A 58 24.74 60.82 57.51
N VAL A 59 23.62 60.76 58.23
CA VAL A 59 23.35 61.65 59.37
C VAL A 59 24.30 61.33 60.53
N GLN A 60 24.42 60.07 60.92
CA GLN A 60 25.31 59.67 62.02
C GLN A 60 26.77 59.88 61.69
N ARG A 61 27.19 59.69 60.43
CA ARG A 61 28.56 60.03 59.99
C ARG A 61 28.85 61.52 60.15
N LYS A 62 27.90 62.40 59.81
CA LYS A 62 28.04 63.85 60.01
C LYS A 62 28.09 64.23 61.49
N GLU A 63 27.21 63.65 62.30
CA GLU A 63 27.18 63.88 63.75
C GLU A 63 28.48 63.41 64.42
N LEU A 64 28.99 62.25 64.04
CA LEU A 64 30.26 61.71 64.53
C LEU A 64 31.44 62.59 64.09
N ALA A 65 31.48 63.04 62.84
CA ALA A 65 32.51 63.97 62.39
C ALA A 65 32.49 65.30 63.18
N GLN A 66 31.31 65.79 63.53
CA GLN A 66 31.14 66.98 64.35
C GLN A 66 31.59 66.74 65.80
N LYS A 67 31.21 65.63 66.43
CA LYS A 67 31.67 65.21 67.77
C LYS A 67 33.19 65.05 67.83
N THR A 68 33.81 64.48 66.79
CA THR A 68 35.29 64.39 66.69
C THR A 68 35.94 65.77 66.56
N LYS A 69 35.32 66.68 65.80
CA LYS A 69 35.80 68.06 65.65
C LYS A 69 35.71 68.83 66.95
N ASP A 70 34.63 68.66 67.71
CA ASP A 70 34.41 69.36 68.97
C ASP A 70 35.28 68.77 70.09
N PHE A 71 35.48 67.45 70.13
CA PHE A 71 36.46 66.80 71.01
C PHE A 71 37.88 67.35 70.82
N ARG A 72 38.28 67.61 69.56
CA ARG A 72 39.61 68.19 69.25
C ARG A 72 39.81 69.60 69.81
N LYS A 73 38.73 70.37 70.01
CA LYS A 73 38.79 71.76 70.51
C LYS A 73 38.83 71.88 72.04
N LEU A 74 38.60 70.79 72.77
CA LEU A 74 38.60 70.79 74.24
C LEU A 74 40.01 70.95 74.82
N GLU A 75 40.08 71.35 76.09
CA GLU A 75 41.32 71.39 76.87
C GLU A 75 41.69 69.98 77.37
N ASP A 76 42.99 69.71 77.61
CA ASP A 76 43.50 68.33 77.80
C ASP A 76 42.93 67.61 79.04
N ALA A 77 42.58 68.33 80.10
CA ALA A 77 41.89 67.77 81.26
C ALA A 77 40.45 67.33 80.96
N ALA A 78 39.74 68.06 80.08
CA ALA A 78 38.37 67.75 79.66
C ALA A 78 38.32 66.61 78.62
N LYS A 79 39.35 66.49 77.76
CA LYS A 79 39.48 65.38 76.80
C LYS A 79 39.47 64.01 77.48
N LEU A 80 40.09 63.88 78.65
CA LEU A 80 40.14 62.61 79.38
C LEU A 80 38.74 62.13 79.82
N GLY A 81 37.83 63.07 80.11
CA GLY A 81 36.44 62.77 80.47
C GLY A 81 35.55 62.43 79.26
N GLU A 82 35.76 63.10 78.12
CA GLU A 82 34.91 62.94 76.94
C GLU A 82 35.34 61.82 75.98
N ILE A 83 36.58 61.31 76.08
CA ILE A 83 37.11 60.28 75.17
C ILE A 83 36.27 58.98 75.19
N LYS A 84 35.71 58.64 76.35
CA LYS A 84 34.80 57.49 76.52
C LYS A 84 33.47 57.71 75.79
N GLY A 85 32.97 58.95 75.76
CA GLY A 85 31.78 59.32 75.01
C GLY A 85 32.00 59.27 73.50
N LEU A 86 33.15 59.78 73.04
CA LEU A 86 33.54 59.73 71.64
C LEU A 86 33.70 58.29 71.16
N LEU A 87 34.44 57.44 71.91
CA LEU A 87 34.62 56.04 71.55
C LEU A 87 33.28 55.28 71.48
N LYS A 88 32.35 55.54 72.40
CA LYS A 88 30.99 54.99 72.34
C LYS A 88 30.22 55.43 71.08
N SER A 89 30.40 56.68 70.63
CA SER A 89 29.78 57.15 69.39
C SER A 89 30.36 56.47 68.14
N TYR A 90 31.68 56.22 68.10
CA TYR A 90 32.32 55.41 67.04
C TYR A 90 31.84 53.96 67.06
N GLN A 91 31.75 53.35 68.25
CA GLN A 91 31.22 52.01 68.41
C GLN A 91 29.78 51.92 67.88
N SER A 92 28.91 52.86 68.28
CA SER A 92 27.52 52.92 67.81
C SER A 92 27.40 53.06 66.30
N PHE A 93 28.29 53.83 65.66
CA PHE A 93 28.30 53.99 64.21
C PHE A 93 28.77 52.72 63.48
N ILE A 94 29.80 52.05 64.02
CA ILE A 94 30.28 50.76 63.51
C ILE A 94 29.18 49.70 63.64
N ASP A 95 28.49 49.65 64.79
CA ASP A 95 27.39 48.72 65.03
C ASP A 95 26.22 49.01 64.08
N LEU A 96 25.90 50.28 63.81
CA LEU A 96 24.88 50.65 62.83
C LEU A 96 25.23 50.14 61.41
N ILE A 97 26.44 50.40 60.93
CA ILE A 97 26.86 49.96 59.59
C ILE A 97 26.92 48.43 59.51
N SER A 98 27.40 47.77 60.57
CA SER A 98 27.45 46.31 60.63
C SER A 98 26.05 45.69 60.58
N ASN A 99 25.08 46.26 61.31
CA ASN A 99 23.70 45.82 61.29
C ASN A 99 23.01 46.11 59.95
N GLN A 100 23.28 47.27 59.34
CA GLN A 100 22.83 47.57 57.98
C GLN A 100 23.37 46.54 56.98
N SER A 101 24.67 46.24 57.02
CA SER A 101 25.30 45.26 56.13
C SER A 101 24.67 43.87 56.29
N LYS A 102 24.42 43.43 57.52
CA LYS A 102 23.74 42.16 57.81
C LYS A 102 22.31 42.14 57.27
N SER A 103 21.55 43.22 57.47
CA SER A 103 20.19 43.36 56.95
C SER A 103 20.17 43.27 55.42
N THR A 104 21.07 43.98 54.73
CA THR A 104 21.16 43.93 53.26
C THR A 104 21.58 42.57 52.73
N GLN A 105 22.51 41.88 53.41
CA GLN A 105 22.95 40.54 53.03
C GLN A 105 21.82 39.52 53.24
N SER A 106 21.08 39.64 54.34
CA SER A 106 19.91 38.80 54.62
C SER A 106 18.80 39.01 53.59
N ALA A 107 18.48 40.25 53.24
CA ALA A 107 17.48 40.57 52.22
C ALA A 107 17.90 40.05 50.83
N PHE A 108 19.18 40.17 50.47
CA PHE A 108 19.71 39.62 49.21
C PHE A 108 19.59 38.09 49.16
N LEU A 109 20.01 37.38 50.20
CA LEU A 109 19.95 35.91 50.23
C LEU A 109 18.51 35.38 50.25
N HIS A 110 17.60 36.08 50.91
CA HIS A 110 16.17 35.76 50.91
C HIS A 110 15.57 35.78 49.49
N ILE A 111 16.06 36.65 48.60
CA ILE A 111 15.60 36.75 47.20
C ILE A 111 16.36 35.76 46.31
N TYR A 112 17.67 35.68 46.50
CA TYR A 112 18.54 34.88 45.64
C TYR A 112 18.30 33.38 45.78
N SER A 113 18.11 32.87 47.00
CA SER A 113 17.97 31.42 47.23
C SER A 113 16.78 30.82 46.48
N PRO A 114 15.54 31.34 46.61
CA PRO A 114 14.39 30.79 45.89
C PRO A 114 14.48 30.99 44.38
N LEU A 115 15.05 32.12 43.93
CA LEU A 115 15.19 32.43 42.50
C LEU A 115 16.25 31.57 41.82
N SER A 116 17.31 31.17 42.54
CA SER A 116 18.37 30.30 42.02
C SER A 116 17.94 28.84 41.90
N GLU A 117 16.95 28.42 42.69
CA GLU A 117 16.39 27.07 42.67
C GLU A 117 15.26 26.93 41.62
N ALA A 118 14.67 28.05 41.19
CA ALA A 118 13.62 28.07 40.19
C ALA A 118 14.20 27.81 38.77
N PRO A 119 13.61 26.89 37.98
CA PRO A 119 14.01 26.64 36.60
C PRO A 119 13.61 27.81 35.69
N ASP A 120 14.36 28.03 34.61
CA ASP A 120 14.09 29.09 33.63
C ASP A 120 12.65 28.99 33.05
N PRO A 121 11.83 30.06 33.10
CA PRO A 121 10.46 30.03 32.61
C PRO A 121 10.36 30.13 31.09
N TYR A 122 11.38 30.62 30.38
CA TYR A 122 11.33 30.82 28.92
C TYR A 122 11.05 29.51 28.14
N PRO A 123 11.82 28.42 28.32
CA PRO A 123 11.57 27.17 27.60
C PRO A 123 10.23 26.53 27.97
N LEU A 124 9.72 26.77 29.18
CA LEU A 124 8.42 26.27 29.60
C LEU A 124 7.28 27.01 28.89
N LEU A 125 7.42 28.32 28.71
CA LEU A 125 6.45 29.13 27.97
C LEU A 125 6.46 28.79 26.49
N GLU A 126 7.63 28.60 25.87
CA GLU A 126 7.77 28.17 24.47
C GLU A 126 7.05 26.83 24.23
N ALA A 127 7.34 25.83 25.06
CA ALA A 127 6.67 24.53 24.97
C ALA A 127 5.17 24.59 25.24
N SER A 128 4.71 25.50 26.12
CA SER A 128 3.27 25.71 26.33
C SER A 128 2.57 26.34 25.12
N ILE A 129 3.26 27.24 24.41
CA ILE A 129 2.78 27.84 23.17
C ILE A 129 2.73 26.77 22.07
N ASP A 130 3.77 25.96 21.93
CA ASP A 130 3.79 24.85 20.97
C ASP A 130 2.69 23.83 21.27
N SER A 131 2.47 23.47 22.54
CA SER A 131 1.37 22.60 22.96
C SER A 131 0.01 23.23 22.64
N PHE A 132 -0.15 24.53 22.85
CA PHE A 132 -1.39 25.24 22.52
C PHE A 132 -1.65 25.29 21.01
N VAL A 133 -0.62 25.59 20.20
CA VAL A 133 -0.72 25.61 18.74
C VAL A 133 -1.03 24.21 18.19
N THR A 134 -0.33 23.19 18.68
CA THR A 134 -0.61 21.80 18.28
C THR A 134 -2.03 21.37 18.70
N ALA A 135 -2.49 21.72 19.89
CA ALA A 135 -3.87 21.48 20.30
C ALA A 135 -4.88 22.20 19.38
N GLN A 136 -4.60 23.46 19.03
CA GLN A 136 -5.45 24.25 18.14
C GLN A 136 -5.57 23.64 16.73
N GLU A 137 -4.53 22.97 16.24
CA GLU A 137 -4.56 22.28 14.94
C GLU A 137 -5.16 20.87 15.00
N VAL A 138 -4.93 20.14 16.08
CA VAL A 138 -5.29 18.72 16.21
C VAL A 138 -6.74 18.54 16.65
N VAL A 139 -7.23 19.34 17.60
CA VAL A 139 -8.61 19.27 18.11
C VAL A 139 -9.66 19.36 16.99
N PRO A 140 -9.63 20.34 16.05
CA PRO A 140 -10.64 20.41 15.00
C PRO A 140 -10.58 19.23 14.02
N LYS A 141 -9.37 18.68 13.78
CA LYS A 141 -9.21 17.48 12.95
C LYS A 141 -9.86 16.27 13.63
N LEU A 142 -9.57 16.05 14.91
CA LEU A 142 -10.19 14.98 15.70
C LEU A 142 -11.71 15.15 15.80
N GLU A 143 -12.23 16.37 15.99
CA GLU A 143 -13.66 16.61 15.98
C GLU A 143 -14.30 16.31 14.61
N SER A 144 -13.63 16.66 13.51
CA SER A 144 -14.10 16.37 12.16
C SER A 144 -14.11 14.87 11.86
N GLU A 145 -13.09 14.14 12.31
CA GLU A 145 -13.00 12.69 12.19
C GLU A 145 -14.04 12.00 13.08
N ASN A 146 -14.24 12.47 14.31
CA ASN A 146 -15.27 11.94 15.20
C ASN A 146 -16.67 12.15 14.60
N LYS A 147 -16.97 13.34 14.05
CA LYS A 147 -18.22 13.57 13.30
C LYS A 147 -18.34 12.67 12.07
N HIS A 148 -17.24 12.44 11.35
CA HIS A 148 -17.22 11.53 10.21
C HIS A 148 -17.52 10.09 10.64
N LEU A 149 -16.85 9.59 11.67
CA LEU A 149 -17.06 8.27 12.26
C LEU A 149 -18.48 8.10 12.81
N GLN A 150 -19.03 9.10 13.50
CA GLN A 150 -20.42 9.09 13.93
C GLN A 150 -21.39 9.02 12.74
N SER A 151 -21.09 9.75 11.65
CA SER A 151 -21.90 9.69 10.43
C SER A 151 -21.81 8.35 9.72
N THR A 152 -20.63 7.72 9.66
CA THR A 152 -20.47 6.39 9.06
C THR A 152 -21.15 5.32 9.89
N VAL A 153 -21.00 5.36 11.23
CA VAL A 153 -21.73 4.47 12.14
C VAL A 153 -23.23 4.63 11.94
N ALA A 154 -23.77 5.85 11.94
CA ALA A 154 -25.21 6.07 11.73
C ALA A 154 -25.69 5.52 10.37
N LYS A 155 -24.90 5.69 9.30
CA LYS A 155 -25.21 5.12 7.97
C LYS A 155 -25.19 3.59 7.98
N LEU A 156 -24.18 2.98 8.61
CA LEU A 156 -24.08 1.52 8.72
C LEU A 156 -25.21 0.95 9.58
N THR A 157 -25.57 1.60 10.68
CA THR A 157 -26.72 1.22 11.50
C THR A 157 -28.02 1.29 10.72
N ALA A 158 -28.23 2.36 9.94
CA ALA A 158 -29.43 2.49 9.09
C ALA A 158 -29.47 1.45 7.96
N GLN A 159 -28.33 1.12 7.36
CA GLN A 159 -28.23 0.04 6.37
C GLN A 159 -28.55 -1.32 7.00
N LEU A 160 -28.03 -1.58 8.21
CA LEU A 160 -28.29 -2.81 8.95
C LEU A 160 -29.78 -2.94 9.28
N GLU A 161 -30.40 -1.90 9.82
CA GLU A 161 -31.84 -1.88 10.11
C GLU A 161 -32.69 -2.10 8.86
N ALA A 162 -32.32 -1.49 7.73
CA ALA A 162 -33.01 -1.73 6.45
C ALA A 162 -32.87 -3.18 5.98
N THR A 163 -31.69 -3.78 6.13
CA THR A 163 -31.47 -5.20 5.77
C THR A 163 -32.20 -6.16 6.70
N GLU A 164 -32.27 -5.86 7.99
CA GLU A 164 -33.04 -6.64 8.97
C GLU A 164 -34.53 -6.56 8.67
N SER A 165 -35.04 -5.36 8.34
CA SER A 165 -36.43 -5.17 7.93
C SER A 165 -36.76 -5.97 6.65
N GLN A 166 -35.87 -5.94 5.65
CA GLN A 166 -36.04 -6.72 4.42
C GLN A 166 -36.01 -8.23 4.68
N LEU A 167 -35.13 -8.70 5.56
CA LEU A 167 -35.06 -10.11 5.99
C LEU A 167 -36.35 -10.55 6.68
N GLU A 168 -36.91 -9.71 7.56
CA GLU A 168 -38.15 -10.01 8.27
C GLU A 168 -39.36 -10.01 7.30
N GLN A 169 -39.37 -9.11 6.32
CA GLN A 169 -40.36 -9.12 5.25
C GLN A 169 -40.24 -10.39 4.39
N GLU A 170 -39.03 -10.83 4.05
CA GLU A 170 -38.83 -12.08 3.31
C GLU A 170 -39.28 -13.31 4.13
N ARG A 171 -38.95 -13.34 5.42
CA ARG A 171 -39.38 -14.42 6.34
C ARG A 171 -40.89 -14.51 6.45
N SER A 172 -41.57 -13.39 6.67
CA SER A 172 -43.03 -13.35 6.73
C SER A 172 -43.68 -13.72 5.38
N ALA A 173 -43.10 -13.27 4.27
CA ALA A 173 -43.55 -13.68 2.94
C ALA A 173 -43.38 -15.19 2.70
N ARG A 174 -42.22 -15.77 3.05
CA ARG A 174 -41.98 -17.22 2.98
C ARG A 174 -42.94 -18.00 3.87
N GLN A 175 -43.18 -17.54 5.09
CA GLN A 175 -44.12 -18.16 6.02
C GLN A 175 -45.56 -18.11 5.49
N SER A 176 -45.99 -17.00 4.90
CA SER A 176 -47.32 -16.88 4.29
C SER A 176 -47.48 -17.82 3.08
N SER A 177 -46.46 -17.90 2.22
CA SER A 177 -46.44 -18.83 1.07
C SER A 177 -46.46 -20.28 1.54
N GLN A 178 -45.68 -20.62 2.57
CA GLN A 178 -45.66 -21.96 3.15
C GLN A 178 -47.01 -22.32 3.75
N SER A 179 -47.62 -21.41 4.52
CA SER A 179 -48.95 -21.64 5.09
C SER A 179 -50.04 -21.83 4.03
N SER A 180 -49.94 -21.12 2.90
CA SER A 180 -50.84 -21.30 1.75
C SER A 180 -50.59 -22.61 0.99
N GLN A 181 -49.34 -23.08 0.94
CA GLN A 181 -49.03 -24.40 0.38
C GLN A 181 -49.54 -25.52 1.31
N ASP A 182 -49.31 -25.39 2.61
CA ASP A 182 -49.81 -26.34 3.62
C ASP A 182 -51.34 -26.42 3.62
N SER A 183 -52.04 -25.29 3.45
CA SER A 183 -53.51 -25.31 3.35
C SER A 183 -53.98 -26.05 2.10
N LYS A 184 -53.35 -25.82 0.93
CA LYS A 184 -53.65 -26.55 -0.30
C LYS A 184 -53.34 -28.03 -0.20
N ILE A 185 -52.22 -28.41 0.42
CA ILE A 185 -51.86 -29.81 0.65
C ILE A 185 -52.93 -30.46 1.53
N LYS A 186 -53.35 -29.82 2.63
CA LYS A 186 -54.43 -30.32 3.49
C LYS A 186 -55.76 -30.47 2.75
N GLU A 187 -56.11 -29.52 1.89
CA GLU A 187 -57.32 -29.61 1.05
C GLU A 187 -57.24 -30.78 0.06
N VAL A 188 -56.08 -30.96 -0.60
CA VAL A 188 -55.83 -32.07 -1.51
C VAL A 188 -55.88 -33.41 -0.75
N GLU A 189 -55.20 -33.53 0.38
CA GLU A 189 -55.25 -34.71 1.26
C GLU A 189 -56.67 -35.02 1.71
N ALA A 190 -57.46 -34.01 2.11
CA ALA A 190 -58.86 -34.18 2.47
C ALA A 190 -59.69 -34.69 1.30
N SER A 191 -59.48 -34.15 0.09
CA SER A 191 -60.18 -34.59 -1.12
C SER A 191 -59.81 -36.04 -1.52
N TRP A 192 -58.53 -36.41 -1.43
CA TRP A 192 -58.08 -37.78 -1.69
C TRP A 192 -58.59 -38.75 -0.64
N ASN A 193 -58.57 -38.37 0.63
CA ASN A 193 -59.15 -39.17 1.71
C ASN A 193 -60.66 -39.38 1.50
N ALA A 194 -61.39 -38.35 1.05
CA ALA A 194 -62.81 -38.47 0.72
C ALA A 194 -63.04 -39.44 -0.46
N VAL A 195 -62.25 -39.33 -1.54
CA VAL A 195 -62.33 -40.25 -2.69
C VAL A 195 -61.96 -41.67 -2.27
N LEU A 196 -60.91 -41.85 -1.48
CA LEU A 196 -60.46 -43.16 -1.03
C LEU A 196 -61.51 -43.83 -0.15
N LYS A 197 -62.15 -43.04 0.73
CA LYS A 197 -63.29 -43.48 1.55
C LYS A 197 -64.49 -43.86 0.70
N GLU A 198 -64.85 -43.06 -0.30
CA GLU A 198 -65.95 -43.39 -1.23
C GLU A 198 -65.64 -44.67 -2.03
N LYS A 199 -64.39 -44.86 -2.46
CA LYS A 199 -63.96 -46.10 -3.13
C LYS A 199 -64.05 -47.29 -2.19
N GLN A 200 -63.60 -47.14 -0.95
CA GLN A 200 -63.73 -48.17 0.08
C GLN A 200 -65.20 -48.53 0.31
N ASP A 201 -66.06 -47.54 0.54
CA ASP A 201 -67.49 -47.75 0.74
C ASP A 201 -68.14 -48.45 -0.48
N ASN A 202 -67.69 -48.14 -1.70
CA ASN A 202 -68.16 -48.80 -2.93
C ASN A 202 -67.68 -50.26 -3.03
N TRP A 203 -66.43 -50.54 -2.68
CA TRP A 203 -65.91 -51.91 -2.61
C TRP A 203 -66.65 -52.72 -1.55
N ASP A 204 -66.85 -52.17 -0.36
CA ASP A 204 -67.61 -52.80 0.72
C ASP A 204 -69.07 -53.05 0.30
N ALA A 205 -69.70 -52.11 -0.43
CA ALA A 205 -71.04 -52.31 -0.97
C ALA A 205 -71.10 -53.40 -2.06
N ARG A 206 -70.07 -53.48 -2.91
CA ARG A 206 -69.95 -54.54 -3.92
C ARG A 206 -69.72 -55.90 -3.28
N GLU A 207 -68.85 -55.98 -2.28
CA GLU A 207 -68.61 -57.19 -1.50
C GLU A 207 -69.91 -57.69 -0.88
N LYS A 208 -70.64 -56.83 -0.15
CA LYS A 208 -71.97 -57.17 0.39
C LYS A 208 -72.94 -57.63 -0.68
N SER A 209 -72.99 -56.97 -1.84
CA SER A 209 -73.88 -57.39 -2.94
C SER A 209 -73.50 -58.75 -3.55
N LEU A 210 -72.21 -59.11 -3.52
CA LEU A 210 -71.71 -60.40 -3.98
C LEU A 210 -71.99 -61.48 -2.92
N GLU A 211 -71.77 -61.18 -1.64
CA GLU A 211 -72.15 -62.03 -0.52
C GLU A 211 -73.65 -62.34 -0.57
N GLU A 212 -74.52 -61.34 -0.75
CA GLU A 212 -75.96 -61.54 -0.90
C GLU A 212 -76.33 -62.40 -2.11
N LYS A 213 -75.61 -62.27 -3.24
CA LYS A 213 -75.81 -63.13 -4.43
C LYS A 213 -75.39 -64.57 -4.16
N VAL A 214 -74.27 -64.78 -3.49
CA VAL A 214 -73.80 -66.12 -3.09
C VAL A 214 -74.82 -66.74 -2.13
N ASP A 215 -75.28 -66.01 -1.12
CA ASP A 215 -76.33 -66.45 -0.20
C ASP A 215 -77.63 -66.80 -0.94
N ASN A 216 -78.02 -66.00 -1.93
CA ASN A 216 -79.19 -66.27 -2.75
C ASN A 216 -79.01 -67.50 -3.65
N GLN A 217 -77.84 -67.69 -4.26
CA GLN A 217 -77.51 -68.89 -5.02
C GLN A 217 -77.48 -70.13 -4.12
N ASP A 218 -76.96 -70.02 -2.90
CA ASP A 218 -76.97 -71.09 -1.91
C ASP A 218 -78.40 -71.44 -1.47
N ARG A 219 -79.27 -70.43 -1.30
CA ARG A 219 -80.71 -70.65 -1.07
C ARG A 219 -81.35 -71.37 -2.26
N LEU A 220 -81.09 -70.93 -3.50
CA LEU A 220 -81.59 -71.57 -4.71
C LEU A 220 -81.05 -72.99 -4.91
N LEU A 221 -79.79 -73.27 -4.58
CA LEU A 221 -79.23 -74.62 -4.63
C LEU A 221 -79.85 -75.52 -3.57
N LYS A 222 -80.11 -75.00 -2.35
CA LYS A 222 -80.85 -75.72 -1.31
C LYS A 222 -82.28 -76.01 -1.76
N GLU A 223 -82.96 -75.03 -2.37
CA GLU A 223 -84.30 -75.20 -2.92
C GLU A 223 -84.31 -76.16 -4.11
N LEU A 224 -83.34 -76.07 -5.03
CA LEU A 224 -83.24 -76.94 -6.18
C LEU A 224 -82.95 -78.38 -5.75
N LYS A 225 -82.06 -78.60 -4.77
CA LYS A 225 -81.87 -79.92 -4.15
C LYS A 225 -83.18 -80.45 -3.57
N ALA A 226 -83.90 -79.62 -2.81
CA ALA A 226 -85.21 -80.00 -2.28
C ALA A 226 -86.24 -80.28 -3.41
N SER A 227 -86.24 -79.49 -4.48
CA SER A 227 -87.15 -79.65 -5.62
C SER A 227 -86.78 -80.84 -6.50
N TYR A 228 -85.49 -81.18 -6.64
CA TYR A 228 -85.00 -82.35 -7.35
C TYR A 228 -85.38 -83.61 -6.57
N ASP A 229 -85.24 -83.59 -5.24
CA ASP A 229 -85.76 -84.66 -4.39
C ASP A 229 -87.28 -84.83 -4.55
N VAL A 230 -88.03 -83.75 -4.76
CA VAL A 230 -89.48 -83.78 -5.04
C VAL A 230 -89.80 -84.21 -6.47
N ALA A 231 -89.08 -83.73 -7.48
CA ALA A 231 -89.27 -84.08 -8.89
C ALA A 231 -88.83 -85.51 -9.18
N GLN A 232 -87.82 -86.04 -8.49
CA GLN A 232 -87.48 -87.46 -8.53
C GLN A 232 -88.60 -88.31 -7.90
N ARG A 233 -89.33 -87.78 -6.92
CA ARG A 233 -90.56 -88.40 -6.42
C ARG A 233 -91.73 -88.31 -7.43
N LEU A 234 -91.76 -87.30 -8.31
CA LEU A 234 -92.88 -87.00 -9.23
C LEU A 234 -92.71 -87.49 -10.67
N GLY A 235 -91.50 -87.50 -11.24
CA GLY A 235 -91.15 -87.88 -12.63
C GLY A 235 -91.36 -89.36 -12.99
N LYS A 236 -92.19 -90.03 -12.20
CA LYS A 236 -92.79 -91.34 -12.47
C LYS A 236 -94.21 -91.21 -13.06
N ALA A 237 -94.69 -90.01 -13.33
CA ALA A 237 -96.04 -89.76 -13.84
C ALA A 237 -96.05 -88.86 -15.10
N GLU A 238 -96.59 -89.43 -16.18
CA GLU A 238 -97.43 -88.81 -17.24
C GLU A 238 -96.82 -88.01 -18.42
N ASP A 239 -96.78 -88.70 -19.57
CA ASP A 239 -97.18 -88.22 -20.91
C ASP A 239 -98.66 -87.75 -20.91
N ASP A 240 -99.03 -86.69 -21.64
CA ASP A 240 -99.78 -86.83 -22.92
C ASP A 240 -100.27 -85.50 -23.57
N THR A 241 -100.34 -85.54 -24.89
CA THR A 241 -101.28 -84.87 -25.83
C THR A 241 -101.13 -83.43 -26.37
N SER A 242 -101.41 -83.36 -27.68
CA SER A 242 -101.30 -82.28 -28.65
C SER A 242 -102.63 -82.09 -29.41
N ASN A 243 -103.01 -80.84 -29.77
CA ASN A 243 -103.86 -80.45 -30.93
C ASN A 243 -104.25 -78.95 -30.91
N SER A 244 -103.66 -78.10 -31.78
CA SER A 244 -104.18 -76.75 -32.09
C SER A 244 -103.52 -76.15 -33.35
N VAL A 245 -104.08 -76.38 -34.54
CA VAL A 245 -103.53 -75.87 -35.81
C VAL A 245 -104.52 -75.00 -36.60
N HIS A 246 -105.74 -74.75 -36.11
CA HIS A 246 -106.74 -73.92 -36.81
C HIS A 246 -106.87 -72.47 -36.31
N GLY A 247 -106.10 -72.05 -35.29
CA GLY A 247 -106.11 -70.67 -34.77
C GLY A 247 -105.07 -69.71 -35.38
N ALA A 248 -104.08 -70.22 -36.12
CA ALA A 248 -102.91 -69.44 -36.54
C ALA A 248 -103.23 -68.41 -37.65
N SER A 249 -104.05 -68.76 -38.65
CA SER A 249 -104.29 -67.88 -39.80
C SER A 249 -105.12 -66.63 -39.46
N GLN A 250 -106.02 -66.72 -38.48
CA GLN A 250 -106.80 -65.56 -38.02
C GLN A 250 -105.94 -64.60 -37.19
N GLN A 251 -105.03 -65.15 -36.38
CA GLN A 251 -104.09 -64.37 -35.55
C GLN A 251 -103.04 -63.65 -36.40
N GLU A 252 -102.62 -64.23 -37.53
CA GLU A 252 -101.69 -63.57 -38.45
C GLU A 252 -102.30 -62.32 -39.10
N LEU A 253 -103.59 -62.35 -39.47
CA LEU A 253 -104.28 -61.17 -40.00
C LEU A 253 -104.47 -60.07 -38.95
N ASP A 254 -104.82 -60.44 -37.72
CA ASP A 254 -104.92 -59.50 -36.61
C ASP A 254 -103.55 -58.89 -36.24
N LEU A 255 -102.47 -59.66 -36.38
CA LEU A 255 -101.11 -59.18 -36.15
C LEU A 255 -100.69 -58.13 -37.19
N VAL A 256 -101.02 -58.35 -38.47
CA VAL A 256 -100.72 -57.39 -39.55
C VAL A 256 -101.49 -56.08 -39.37
N ASN A 257 -102.76 -56.14 -38.93
CA ASN A 257 -103.53 -54.93 -38.63
C ASN A 257 -102.94 -54.17 -37.43
N GLN A 258 -102.53 -54.88 -36.37
CA GLN A 258 -101.86 -54.25 -35.24
C GLN A 258 -100.49 -53.66 -35.60
N GLU A 259 -99.78 -54.27 -36.54
CA GLU A 259 -98.50 -53.76 -37.04
C GLU A 259 -98.69 -52.51 -37.91
N LEU A 260 -99.77 -52.47 -38.70
CA LEU A 260 -100.17 -51.29 -39.47
C LEU A 260 -100.63 -50.13 -38.57
N GLU A 261 -101.38 -50.40 -37.51
CA GLU A 261 -101.75 -49.40 -36.50
C GLU A 261 -100.51 -48.86 -35.75
N LYS A 262 -99.58 -49.74 -35.37
CA LYS A 262 -98.30 -49.33 -34.74
C LYS A 262 -97.43 -48.49 -35.69
N ALA A 263 -97.41 -48.83 -36.98
CA ALA A 263 -96.70 -48.05 -37.99
C ALA A 263 -97.33 -46.66 -38.17
N ASN A 264 -98.66 -46.56 -38.21
CA ASN A 264 -99.37 -45.28 -38.30
C ASN A 264 -99.16 -44.40 -37.06
N LEU A 265 -99.16 -45.00 -35.84
CA LEU A 265 -98.85 -44.27 -34.61
C LEU A 265 -97.42 -43.72 -34.60
N ARG A 266 -96.43 -44.52 -35.03
CA ARG A 266 -95.05 -44.05 -35.17
C ARG A 266 -94.91 -42.94 -36.21
N LEU A 267 -95.67 -43.00 -37.30
CA LEU A 267 -95.63 -41.98 -38.34
C LEU A 267 -96.23 -40.66 -37.84
N SER A 268 -97.34 -40.71 -37.10
CA SER A 268 -97.91 -39.54 -36.42
C SER A 268 -96.97 -38.96 -35.37
N GLU A 269 -96.29 -39.80 -34.60
CA GLU A 269 -95.31 -39.35 -33.59
C GLU A 269 -94.07 -38.70 -34.26
N LEU A 270 -93.59 -39.27 -35.35
CA LEU A 270 -92.49 -38.68 -36.13
C LEU A 270 -92.89 -37.36 -36.80
N GLN A 271 -94.12 -37.25 -37.30
CA GLN A 271 -94.67 -35.99 -37.82
C GLN A 271 -94.75 -34.93 -36.72
N GLY A 272 -95.26 -35.27 -35.53
CA GLY A 272 -95.30 -34.37 -34.38
C GLY A 272 -93.91 -33.92 -33.92
N ARG A 273 -92.93 -34.83 -33.88
CA ARG A 273 -91.53 -34.48 -33.59
C ARG A 273 -90.91 -33.61 -34.67
N ASN A 274 -91.25 -33.83 -35.95
CA ASN A 274 -90.75 -33.00 -37.05
C ASN A 274 -91.32 -31.58 -36.97
N GLU A 275 -92.60 -31.45 -36.63
CA GLU A 275 -93.27 -30.16 -36.42
C GLU A 275 -92.72 -29.45 -35.18
N GLN A 276 -92.46 -30.18 -34.09
CA GLN A 276 -91.83 -29.64 -32.88
C GLN A 276 -90.39 -29.19 -33.14
N LEU A 277 -89.59 -29.97 -33.88
CA LEU A 277 -88.24 -29.55 -34.29
C LEU A 277 -88.27 -28.34 -35.24
N ARG A 278 -89.29 -28.22 -36.09
CA ARG A 278 -89.50 -27.00 -36.89
C ARG A 278 -89.87 -25.80 -36.05
N LEU A 279 -90.68 -25.98 -35.00
CA LEU A 279 -91.02 -24.92 -34.06
C LEU A 279 -89.82 -24.52 -33.19
N GLU A 280 -89.00 -25.48 -32.73
CA GLU A 280 -87.74 -25.21 -32.04
C GLU A 280 -86.70 -24.54 -32.96
N LEU A 281 -86.63 -24.93 -34.24
CA LEU A 281 -85.82 -24.24 -35.23
C LEU A 281 -86.33 -22.83 -35.47
N ALA A 282 -87.63 -22.62 -35.63
CA ALA A 282 -88.22 -21.29 -35.80
C ALA A 282 -88.00 -20.42 -34.55
N GLN A 283 -88.13 -20.98 -33.34
CA GLN A 283 -87.86 -20.28 -32.08
C GLN A 283 -86.37 -19.99 -31.88
N SER A 284 -85.47 -20.92 -32.19
CA SER A 284 -84.02 -20.69 -32.11
C SER A 284 -83.54 -19.69 -33.18
N THR A 285 -84.14 -19.70 -34.37
CA THR A 285 -83.86 -18.73 -35.43
C THR A 285 -84.44 -17.35 -35.09
N ALA A 286 -85.64 -17.29 -34.49
CA ALA A 286 -86.23 -16.03 -33.99
C ALA A 286 -85.46 -15.45 -32.79
N ASN A 287 -84.94 -16.30 -31.91
CA ASN A 287 -84.05 -15.91 -30.81
C ASN A 287 -82.67 -15.45 -31.30
N GLN A 288 -82.13 -16.05 -32.37
CA GLN A 288 -80.90 -15.56 -33.03
C GLN A 288 -81.11 -14.24 -33.77
N SER A 289 -82.32 -13.98 -34.27
CA SER A 289 -82.64 -12.75 -35.00
C SER A 289 -82.90 -11.56 -34.07
N SER A 290 -83.40 -11.80 -32.85
CA SER A 290 -83.67 -10.75 -31.87
C SER A 290 -82.44 -10.29 -31.09
N SER A 291 -81.33 -11.06 -31.08
CA SER A 291 -80.06 -10.65 -30.44
C SER A 291 -79.12 -9.83 -31.33
N ARG A 292 -79.48 -9.60 -32.61
CA ARG A 292 -78.70 -8.77 -33.56
C ARG A 292 -79.24 -7.34 -33.72
N THR A 293 -79.97 -6.81 -32.74
CA THR A 293 -80.08 -5.34 -32.61
C THR A 293 -78.73 -4.82 -32.10
N ALA A 294 -78.00 -4.17 -33.00
CA ALA A 294 -76.61 -3.77 -32.87
C ALA A 294 -76.31 -2.92 -31.63
N VAL A 295 -75.71 -3.53 -30.60
CA VAL A 295 -74.63 -2.89 -29.85
C VAL A 295 -73.36 -3.32 -30.59
N SER A 296 -72.62 -2.39 -31.17
CA SER A 296 -71.29 -2.65 -31.75
C SER A 296 -70.50 -3.46 -30.73
N VAL A 297 -69.79 -4.50 -31.15
CA VAL A 297 -68.96 -5.31 -30.24
C VAL A 297 -67.94 -4.41 -29.51
N GLU A 298 -67.56 -3.28 -30.13
CA GLU A 298 -66.77 -2.21 -29.52
C GLU A 298 -67.42 -1.50 -28.31
N ASP A 299 -68.75 -1.44 -28.24
CA ASP A 299 -69.53 -0.78 -27.19
C ASP A 299 -70.11 -1.76 -26.14
N ASP A 300 -69.84 -3.06 -26.28
CA ASP A 300 -70.18 -4.04 -25.27
C ASP A 300 -69.40 -3.73 -23.97
N PRO A 301 -70.07 -3.47 -22.83
CA PRO A 301 -69.42 -3.17 -21.57
C PRO A 301 -68.45 -4.28 -21.13
N ALA A 302 -68.67 -5.54 -21.51
CA ALA A 302 -67.74 -6.63 -21.25
C ALA A 302 -66.44 -6.50 -22.06
N PHE A 303 -66.55 -6.11 -23.33
CA PHE A 303 -65.41 -5.90 -24.23
C PHE A 303 -64.56 -4.69 -23.81
N LEU A 304 -65.20 -3.57 -23.42
CA LEU A 304 -64.50 -2.40 -22.88
C LEU A 304 -63.78 -2.73 -21.56
N ARG A 305 -64.40 -3.54 -20.68
CA ARG A 305 -63.76 -4.01 -19.45
C ARG A 305 -62.53 -4.85 -19.76
N LEU A 306 -62.65 -5.83 -20.66
CA LEU A 306 -61.53 -6.66 -21.13
C LEU A 306 -60.41 -5.84 -21.76
N ARG A 307 -60.73 -4.79 -22.54
CA ARG A 307 -59.73 -3.90 -23.14
C ARG A 307 -59.01 -3.06 -22.08
N SER A 308 -59.75 -2.57 -21.07
CA SER A 308 -59.16 -1.86 -19.93
C SER A 308 -58.28 -2.77 -19.08
N GLU A 309 -58.70 -4.02 -18.86
CA GLU A 309 -57.94 -5.04 -18.14
C GLU A 309 -56.68 -5.44 -18.91
N ASN A 310 -56.77 -5.67 -20.23
CA ASN A 310 -55.60 -5.90 -21.08
C ASN A 310 -54.64 -4.71 -21.06
N SER A 311 -55.15 -3.48 -21.11
CA SER A 311 -54.31 -2.28 -21.00
C SER A 311 -53.63 -2.18 -19.63
N GLN A 312 -54.33 -2.53 -18.54
CA GLN A 312 -53.75 -2.58 -17.20
C GLN A 312 -52.72 -3.70 -17.07
N LEU A 313 -52.98 -4.89 -17.63
CA LEU A 313 -52.05 -6.01 -17.66
C LEU A 313 -50.79 -5.68 -18.47
N LEU A 314 -50.93 -5.01 -19.62
CA LEU A 314 -49.80 -4.52 -20.40
C LEU A 314 -48.97 -3.49 -19.62
N ARG A 315 -49.62 -2.52 -18.95
CA ARG A 315 -48.90 -1.56 -18.09
C ARG A 315 -48.20 -2.23 -16.92
N LYS A 316 -48.82 -3.25 -16.30
CA LYS A 316 -48.19 -4.06 -15.24
C LYS A 316 -47.00 -4.85 -15.79
N LEU A 317 -47.13 -5.44 -16.98
CA LEU A 317 -46.05 -6.15 -17.65
C LEU A 317 -44.87 -5.21 -17.95
N ASP A 318 -45.15 -4.02 -18.47
CA ASP A 318 -44.11 -3.02 -18.78
C ASP A 318 -43.46 -2.47 -17.51
N ALA A 319 -44.23 -2.25 -16.44
CA ALA A 319 -43.69 -1.86 -15.13
C ALA A 319 -42.78 -2.95 -14.56
N GLN A 320 -43.19 -4.22 -14.62
CA GLN A 320 -42.37 -5.36 -14.18
C GLN A 320 -41.11 -5.53 -15.03
N ARG A 321 -41.19 -5.27 -16.35
CA ARG A 321 -40.01 -5.27 -17.23
C ARG A 321 -39.04 -4.17 -16.85
N TYR A 322 -39.54 -2.96 -16.62
CA TYR A 322 -38.71 -1.84 -16.19
C TYR A 322 -38.06 -2.09 -14.83
N GLU A 323 -38.81 -2.64 -13.87
CA GLU A 323 -38.29 -3.01 -12.55
C GLU A 323 -37.17 -4.06 -12.68
N LYS A 324 -37.40 -5.13 -13.45
CA LYS A 324 -36.39 -6.15 -13.75
C LYS A 324 -35.15 -5.57 -14.43
N ASP A 325 -35.31 -4.69 -15.41
CA ASP A 325 -34.18 -4.04 -16.08
C ASP A 325 -33.44 -3.11 -15.12
N SER A 326 -34.14 -2.41 -14.24
CA SER A 326 -33.54 -1.58 -13.19
C SER A 326 -32.73 -2.42 -12.21
N GLU A 327 -33.26 -3.57 -11.75
CA GLU A 327 -32.55 -4.50 -10.89
C GLU A 327 -31.33 -5.08 -11.61
N LYS A 328 -31.49 -5.49 -12.87
CA LYS A 328 -30.38 -5.99 -13.68
C LYS A 328 -29.26 -4.96 -13.80
N THR A 329 -29.57 -3.68 -14.06
CA THR A 329 -28.55 -2.62 -14.12
C THR A 329 -27.88 -2.37 -12.76
N LYS A 330 -28.62 -2.46 -11.65
CA LYS A 330 -28.05 -2.40 -10.29
C LYS A 330 -27.08 -3.56 -10.05
N TRP A 331 -27.48 -4.79 -10.37
CA TRP A 331 -26.62 -5.97 -10.27
C TRP A 331 -25.39 -5.86 -11.17
N ASP A 332 -25.55 -5.43 -12.43
CA ASP A 332 -24.42 -5.20 -13.33
C ASP A 332 -23.46 -4.10 -12.80
N SER A 333 -24.00 -3.07 -12.13
CA SER A 333 -23.19 -2.02 -11.52
C SER A 333 -22.41 -2.53 -10.30
N ASN A 334 -23.04 -3.36 -9.46
CA ASN A 334 -22.43 -4.00 -8.30
C ASN A 334 -21.38 -5.05 -8.73
N ILE A 335 -21.65 -5.80 -9.79
CA ILE A 335 -20.67 -6.72 -10.37
C ILE A 335 -19.44 -5.93 -10.84
N ARG A 336 -19.64 -4.82 -11.56
CA ARG A 336 -18.52 -3.96 -12.01
C ARG A 336 -17.77 -3.28 -10.86
N SER A 337 -18.41 -2.97 -9.72
CA SER A 337 -17.70 -2.43 -8.56
C SER A 337 -16.88 -3.52 -7.86
N LEU A 338 -17.48 -4.70 -7.63
CA LEU A 338 -16.79 -5.85 -7.05
C LEU A 338 -15.64 -6.33 -7.94
N GLU A 339 -15.79 -6.32 -9.27
CA GLU A 339 -14.71 -6.64 -10.20
C GLU A 339 -13.53 -5.65 -10.07
N ARG A 340 -13.79 -4.36 -9.85
CA ARG A 340 -12.73 -3.36 -9.63
C ARG A 340 -12.04 -3.54 -8.29
N GLU A 341 -12.79 -3.81 -7.23
CA GLU A 341 -12.23 -4.08 -5.90
C GLU A 341 -11.42 -5.37 -5.88
N LEU A 342 -11.88 -6.40 -6.58
CA LEU A 342 -11.16 -7.66 -6.72
C LEU A 342 -9.85 -7.46 -7.50
N GLU A 343 -9.88 -6.62 -8.55
CA GLU A 343 -8.68 -6.25 -9.29
C GLU A 343 -7.70 -5.40 -8.46
N SER A 344 -8.18 -4.44 -7.66
CA SER A 344 -7.30 -3.69 -6.75
C SER A 344 -6.70 -4.58 -5.67
N LEU A 345 -7.49 -5.46 -5.05
CA LEU A 345 -6.99 -6.44 -4.07
C LEU A 345 -5.99 -7.42 -4.68
N LYS A 346 -6.17 -7.81 -5.95
CA LYS A 346 -5.18 -8.62 -6.68
C LYS A 346 -3.87 -7.87 -6.86
N GLN A 347 -3.92 -6.60 -7.25
CA GLN A 347 -2.74 -5.75 -7.41
C GLN A 347 -2.03 -5.54 -6.06
N ASP A 348 -2.78 -5.32 -4.98
CA ASP A 348 -2.23 -5.19 -3.63
C ASP A 348 -1.57 -6.50 -3.19
N ARG A 349 -2.23 -7.65 -3.40
CA ARG A 349 -1.64 -8.97 -3.14
C ARG A 349 -0.36 -9.19 -3.93
N GLU A 350 -0.33 -8.79 -5.21
CA GLU A 350 0.87 -8.90 -6.04
C GLU A 350 1.97 -7.94 -5.55
N SER A 351 1.62 -6.74 -5.11
CA SER A 351 2.56 -5.78 -4.54
C SER A 351 3.18 -6.29 -3.23
N ILE A 352 2.37 -6.90 -2.35
CA ILE A 352 2.82 -7.49 -1.09
C ILE A 352 3.67 -8.72 -1.38
N LYS A 353 3.29 -9.56 -2.33
CA LYS A 353 4.14 -10.68 -2.78
C LYS A 353 5.49 -10.20 -3.29
N ARG A 354 5.53 -9.18 -4.15
CA ARG A 354 6.80 -8.59 -4.60
C ARG A 354 7.63 -7.99 -3.46
N LYS A 355 6.99 -7.46 -2.40
CA LYS A 355 7.70 -6.99 -1.20
C LYS A 355 8.26 -8.17 -0.40
N LEU A 356 7.47 -9.24 -0.24
CA LEU A 356 7.89 -10.46 0.43
C LEU A 356 9.06 -11.14 -0.30
N ASP A 357 8.98 -11.24 -1.63
CA ASP A 357 10.05 -11.78 -2.48
C ASP A 357 11.32 -10.92 -2.44
N LYS A 358 11.22 -9.62 -2.12
CA LYS A 358 12.41 -8.77 -1.88
C LYS A 358 13.01 -8.97 -0.50
N CYS A 359 12.23 -9.51 0.44
CA CYS A 359 12.64 -9.79 1.80
C CYS A 359 12.99 -11.27 2.02
N SER A 360 12.92 -12.12 0.99
CA SER A 360 13.30 -13.54 1.08
C SER A 360 14.75 -13.72 1.51
N ASP A 361 15.60 -12.81 1.07
CA ASP A 361 17.05 -12.89 1.29
C ASP A 361 17.43 -12.37 2.69
N TYR A 362 16.46 -11.97 3.52
CA TYR A 362 16.70 -11.47 4.86
C TYR A 362 17.41 -12.48 5.74
N ASP A 363 17.06 -13.77 5.66
CA ASP A 363 17.70 -14.83 6.44
C ASP A 363 19.14 -15.09 5.98
N GLU A 364 19.42 -14.95 4.68
CA GLU A 364 20.77 -15.05 4.11
C GLU A 364 21.62 -13.84 4.53
N VAL A 365 21.11 -12.62 4.34
CA VAL A 365 21.77 -11.38 4.80
C VAL A 365 21.99 -11.39 6.30
N LYS A 366 21.06 -11.93 7.10
CA LYS A 366 21.23 -12.10 8.55
C LYS A 366 22.32 -13.12 8.88
N GLN A 367 22.40 -14.23 8.15
CA GLN A 367 23.47 -15.21 8.32
C GLN A 367 24.84 -14.64 7.90
N GLU A 368 24.91 -13.91 6.79
CA GLU A 368 26.11 -13.20 6.34
C GLU A 368 26.52 -12.13 7.35
N LEU A 369 25.57 -11.37 7.90
CA LEU A 369 25.82 -10.37 8.94
C LEU A 369 26.30 -11.03 10.25
N ASP A 370 25.70 -12.14 10.67
CA ASP A 370 26.14 -12.90 11.84
C ASP A 370 27.54 -13.48 11.59
N MET A 371 27.84 -13.95 10.39
CA MET A 371 29.16 -14.42 9.98
C MET A 371 30.17 -13.27 9.97
N LEU A 372 29.85 -12.12 9.39
CA LEU A 372 30.68 -10.92 9.40
C LEU A 372 30.91 -10.39 10.81
N LYS A 373 29.88 -10.38 11.67
CA LYS A 373 30.04 -10.06 13.09
C LYS A 373 30.98 -11.06 13.75
N SER A 374 30.77 -12.36 13.56
CA SER A 374 31.65 -13.37 14.13
C SER A 374 33.09 -13.26 13.63
N ILE A 375 33.32 -12.94 12.36
CA ILE A 375 34.66 -12.74 11.80
C ILE A 375 35.28 -11.43 12.30
N GLU A 376 34.55 -10.33 12.32
CA GLU A 376 35.04 -9.03 12.83
C GLU A 376 35.37 -9.09 14.32
N PHE A 377 34.62 -9.90 15.09
CA PHE A 377 34.83 -10.06 16.52
C PHE A 377 35.80 -11.21 16.88
N ALA A 378 35.94 -12.26 16.07
CA ALA A 378 36.87 -13.37 16.29
C ALA A 378 38.27 -13.15 15.68
N THR A 379 38.42 -12.34 14.63
CA THR A 379 39.74 -12.03 14.04
C THR A 379 40.65 -11.21 14.95
N GLY A 380 40.12 -10.69 16.07
CA GLY A 380 40.92 -10.05 17.12
C GLY A 380 41.36 -10.98 18.26
N ASP A 381 40.95 -12.26 18.24
CA ASP A 381 41.02 -13.20 19.36
C ASP A 381 41.67 -14.56 19.00
N ALA A 382 42.20 -14.70 17.78
CA ALA A 382 42.82 -15.95 17.32
C ALA A 382 44.24 -16.21 17.89
N ASP A 383 44.59 -15.65 19.06
CA ASP A 383 45.89 -15.87 19.70
C ASP A 383 45.82 -16.29 21.18
N ASP A 384 44.62 -16.44 21.78
CA ASP A 384 44.52 -16.83 23.20
C ASP A 384 43.19 -17.55 23.54
N SER A 385 43.05 -18.84 23.18
CA SER A 385 42.43 -19.83 24.07
C SER A 385 42.36 -21.23 23.43
N ASP A 386 43.37 -22.05 23.68
CA ASP A 386 43.24 -23.51 23.72
C ASP A 386 42.45 -23.89 24.97
N HIS A 387 41.16 -24.20 24.85
CA HIS A 387 40.46 -25.06 25.81
C HIS A 387 39.27 -25.77 25.15
N GLU A 388 39.45 -27.07 24.92
CA GLU A 388 38.37 -28.01 24.64
C GLU A 388 37.33 -28.00 25.77
N THR A 389 36.04 -27.93 25.42
CA THR A 389 35.02 -28.85 25.95
C THR A 389 33.80 -28.91 25.01
N ASP A 390 33.41 -30.13 24.66
CA ASP A 390 32.19 -30.54 23.97
C ASP A 390 30.89 -30.07 24.65
N ALA A 391 29.97 -29.49 23.86
CA ALA A 391 28.53 -29.85 23.78
C ALA A 391 27.71 -28.75 23.05
N ALA A 392 26.85 -29.16 22.12
CA ALA A 392 25.89 -28.32 21.37
C ALA A 392 24.43 -28.63 21.82
N PRO A 393 23.36 -27.94 21.36
CA PRO A 393 23.26 -26.62 20.70
C PRO A 393 22.13 -25.69 21.24
N ALA A 394 22.16 -24.43 20.77
CA ALA A 394 21.00 -23.55 20.49
C ALA A 394 20.25 -22.85 21.65
N ALA A 395 20.89 -21.88 22.33
CA ALA A 395 20.18 -20.77 22.99
C ALA A 395 20.98 -19.46 23.21
N GLU A 396 22.24 -19.32 22.77
CA GLU A 396 23.12 -18.23 23.23
C GLU A 396 23.73 -17.37 22.10
N LYS A 397 22.92 -16.84 21.18
CA LYS A 397 23.41 -15.81 20.23
C LYS A 397 23.48 -14.41 20.84
N GLY A 398 22.80 -14.16 21.96
CA GLY A 398 22.86 -12.89 22.69
C GLY A 398 24.09 -12.77 23.59
N GLU A 399 24.43 -13.86 24.31
CA GLU A 399 25.57 -13.86 25.23
C GLU A 399 26.93 -13.79 24.51
N SER A 400 27.05 -14.30 23.29
CA SER A 400 28.30 -14.22 22.53
C SER A 400 28.61 -12.78 22.10
N LEU A 401 27.61 -12.01 21.67
CA LEU A 401 27.78 -10.60 21.31
C LEU A 401 28.10 -9.76 22.55
N GLU A 402 27.41 -9.98 23.66
CA GLU A 402 27.70 -9.27 24.91
C GLU A 402 29.09 -9.61 25.44
N LYS A 403 29.52 -10.88 25.41
CA LYS A 403 30.88 -11.31 25.78
C LYS A 403 31.94 -10.71 24.84
N LEU A 404 31.72 -10.70 23.53
CA LEU A 404 32.62 -10.09 22.54
C LEU A 404 32.69 -8.57 22.67
N LEU A 405 31.57 -7.90 22.97
CA LEU A 405 31.54 -6.46 23.22
C LEU A 405 32.24 -6.10 24.54
N LEU A 406 32.07 -6.90 25.59
CA LEU A 406 32.80 -6.72 26.85
C LEU A 406 34.30 -6.94 26.67
N ALA A 407 34.71 -7.96 25.91
CA ALA A 407 36.11 -8.22 25.60
C ALA A 407 36.72 -7.06 24.77
N ARG A 408 36.02 -6.58 23.74
CA ARG A 408 36.45 -5.41 22.94
C ARG A 408 36.47 -4.14 23.78
N ASN A 409 35.52 -3.92 24.67
CA ASN A 409 35.49 -2.77 25.57
C ASN A 409 36.68 -2.81 26.56
N LYS A 410 37.01 -3.99 27.08
CA LYS A 410 38.19 -4.21 27.93
C LYS A 410 39.50 -3.98 27.14
N LYS A 411 39.59 -4.45 25.90
CA LYS A 411 40.75 -4.21 25.01
C LYS A 411 40.90 -2.73 24.65
N LEU A 412 39.82 -2.07 24.25
CA LEU A 412 39.82 -0.62 23.97
C LEU A 412 40.19 0.18 25.22
N SER A 413 39.72 -0.23 26.41
CA SER A 413 40.12 0.40 27.67
C SER A 413 41.63 0.21 27.93
N ASN A 414 42.17 -0.98 27.69
CA ASN A 414 43.60 -1.24 27.80
C ASN A 414 44.42 -0.42 26.79
N GLU A 415 44.03 -0.40 25.52
CA GLU A 415 44.68 0.43 24.48
C GLU A 415 44.62 1.92 24.83
N LEU A 416 43.49 2.40 25.36
CA LEU A 416 43.33 3.78 25.83
C LEU A 416 44.26 4.07 27.01
N THR A 417 44.43 3.14 27.96
CA THR A 417 45.42 3.31 29.03
C THR A 417 46.85 3.35 28.50
N ILE A 418 47.20 2.49 27.55
CA ILE A 418 48.54 2.48 26.93
C ILE A 418 48.79 3.78 26.16
N LEU A 419 47.81 4.26 25.38
CA LEU A 419 47.89 5.52 24.66
C LEU A 419 47.99 6.73 25.59
N ARG A 420 47.30 6.70 26.74
CA ARG A 420 47.44 7.74 27.77
C ARG A 420 48.84 7.73 28.38
N VAL A 421 49.39 6.55 28.68
CA VAL A 421 50.75 6.43 29.22
C VAL A 421 51.78 6.88 28.20
N SER A 422 51.66 6.49 26.93
CA SER A 422 52.58 6.91 25.87
C SER A 422 52.45 8.40 25.54
N HIS A 423 51.25 8.97 25.63
CA HIS A 423 51.04 10.41 25.51
C HIS A 423 51.75 11.17 26.64
N ASN A 424 51.61 10.71 27.89
CA ASN A 424 52.32 11.30 29.01
C ASN A 424 53.84 11.15 28.90
N ASP A 425 54.35 10.00 28.42
CA ASP A 425 55.78 9.80 28.15
C ASP A 425 56.27 10.76 27.05
N LEU A 426 55.56 10.86 25.92
CA LEU A 426 55.88 11.83 24.86
C LEU A 426 55.80 13.28 25.34
N GLN A 427 54.83 13.63 26.17
CA GLN A 427 54.72 14.95 26.76
C GLN A 427 55.91 15.24 27.69
N SER A 428 56.30 14.29 28.54
CA SER A 428 57.47 14.43 29.41
C SER A 428 58.77 14.59 28.61
N ARG A 429 58.91 13.88 27.48
CA ARG A 429 60.03 14.04 26.54
C ARG A 429 60.01 15.39 25.83
N LEU A 430 58.83 15.92 25.49
CA LEU A 430 58.72 17.27 24.92
C LEU A 430 59.12 18.33 25.95
N GLU A 431 58.68 18.18 27.20
CA GLU A 431 59.05 19.07 28.30
C GLU A 431 60.57 19.02 28.55
N SER A 432 61.18 17.83 28.57
CA SER A 432 62.63 17.70 28.72
C SER A 432 63.41 18.30 27.54
N LEU A 433 62.96 18.06 26.30
CA LEU A 433 63.60 18.67 25.11
C LEU A 433 63.43 20.20 25.09
N GLN A 434 62.32 20.72 25.59
CA GLN A 434 62.09 22.16 25.70
C GLN A 434 62.99 22.77 26.78
N GLU A 435 63.19 22.07 27.91
CA GLU A 435 64.15 22.46 28.94
C GLU A 435 65.59 22.45 28.40
N GLU A 436 66.00 21.39 27.70
CA GLU A 436 67.30 21.31 27.04
C GLU A 436 67.50 22.41 25.99
N LEU A 437 66.48 22.73 25.18
CA LEU A 437 66.53 23.83 24.22
C LEU A 437 66.69 25.17 24.96
N SER A 438 65.99 25.37 26.07
CA SER A 438 66.13 26.59 26.88
C SER A 438 67.53 26.70 27.49
N ASN A 439 68.08 25.60 28.00
CA ASN A 439 69.42 25.54 28.59
C ASN A 439 70.50 25.81 27.54
N THR A 440 70.41 25.16 26.38
CA THR A 440 71.34 25.39 25.27
C THR A 440 71.22 26.80 24.69
N ASN A 441 70.01 27.38 24.63
CA ASN A 441 69.84 28.77 24.23
C ASN A 441 70.45 29.74 25.25
N MET A 442 70.30 29.49 26.55
CA MET A 442 70.96 30.28 27.60
C MET A 442 72.49 30.16 27.53
N GLU A 443 73.03 28.97 27.27
CA GLU A 443 74.48 28.78 27.06
C GLU A 443 74.96 29.49 25.79
N LEU A 444 74.15 29.47 24.73
CA LEU A 444 74.44 30.20 23.49
C LEU A 444 74.40 31.72 23.71
N GLU A 445 73.46 32.25 24.49
CA GLU A 445 73.45 33.66 24.90
C GLU A 445 74.66 34.02 25.76
N LYS A 446 75.02 33.18 26.75
CA LYS A 446 76.22 33.38 27.57
C LYS A 446 77.48 33.39 26.72
N SER A 447 77.62 32.46 25.77
CA SER A 447 78.76 32.44 24.87
C SER A 447 78.76 33.63 23.92
N ARG A 448 77.61 34.08 23.41
CA ARG A 448 77.50 35.31 22.59
C ARG A 448 77.89 36.56 23.37
N ASN A 449 77.44 36.69 24.61
CA ASN A 449 77.83 37.80 25.47
C ASN A 449 79.32 37.75 25.77
N LEU A 450 79.88 36.56 26.04
CA LEU A 450 81.32 36.39 26.23
C LEU A 450 82.09 36.78 24.95
N THR A 451 81.65 36.32 23.78
CA THR A 451 82.29 36.71 22.51
C THR A 451 82.18 38.21 22.26
N GLN A 452 81.04 38.83 22.57
CA GLN A 452 80.89 40.28 22.46
C GLN A 452 81.85 41.00 23.41
N THR A 453 81.97 40.57 24.67
CA THR A 453 82.95 41.16 25.59
C THR A 453 84.39 40.97 25.11
N LEU A 454 84.71 39.81 24.54
CA LEU A 454 86.03 39.56 23.96
C LEU A 454 86.27 40.40 22.70
N GLU A 455 85.24 40.64 21.89
CA GLU A 455 85.31 41.53 20.73
C GLU A 455 85.47 43.00 21.14
N GLU A 456 84.74 43.45 22.17
CA GLU A 456 84.89 44.79 22.77
C GLU A 456 86.29 44.97 23.37
N ASP A 457 86.80 43.98 24.12
CA ASP A 457 88.15 43.97 24.68
C ASP A 457 89.22 43.93 23.58
N LEU A 458 89.03 43.15 22.52
CA LEU A 458 89.94 43.13 21.36
C LEU A 458 89.89 44.44 20.58
N LEU A 459 88.71 45.05 20.42
CA LEU A 459 88.58 46.39 19.82
C LEU A 459 89.27 47.44 20.69
N GLN A 460 89.15 47.35 22.01
CA GLN A 460 89.87 48.21 22.93
C GLN A 460 91.38 47.99 22.82
N ALA A 461 91.86 46.74 22.80
CA ALA A 461 93.27 46.41 22.60
C ALA A 461 93.80 46.82 21.22
N GLN A 462 92.98 46.75 20.17
CA GLN A 462 93.32 47.22 18.82
C GLN A 462 93.32 48.75 18.76
N ASN A 463 92.38 49.43 19.42
CA ASN A 463 92.36 50.89 19.54
C ASN A 463 93.56 51.37 20.36
N GLU A 464 93.93 50.66 21.42
CA GLU A 464 95.16 50.93 22.19
C GLU A 464 96.41 50.64 21.34
N ALA A 465 96.44 49.55 20.56
CA ALA A 465 97.57 49.25 19.67
C ALA A 465 97.69 50.25 18.50
N THR A 466 96.58 50.73 17.95
CA THR A 466 96.55 51.76 16.90
C THR A 466 96.84 53.16 17.43
N ASN A 467 96.50 53.45 18.69
CA ASN A 467 96.90 54.69 19.36
C ASN A 467 98.35 54.64 19.90
N ALA A 468 98.89 53.45 20.17
CA ALA A 468 100.28 53.24 20.59
C ALA A 468 101.27 53.22 19.41
N PHE A 469 100.81 53.03 18.18
CA PHE A 469 101.66 52.98 16.98
C PHE A 469 101.08 53.80 15.81
N ASP A 470 101.83 54.83 15.42
CA ASP A 470 101.55 55.77 14.31
C ASP A 470 101.08 55.08 13.00
N PRO A 471 100.07 55.60 12.28
CA PRO A 471 99.34 54.89 11.22
C PRO A 471 100.04 54.90 9.85
N SER A 472 101.37 54.72 9.83
CA SER A 472 102.20 54.89 8.61
C SER A 472 102.86 53.60 8.11
N ALA A 473 102.49 52.43 8.61
CA ALA A 473 103.10 51.16 8.21
C ALA A 473 102.06 50.05 8.01
N MET A 474 101.27 50.15 6.94
CA MET A 474 100.51 49.02 6.41
C MET A 474 100.97 48.69 5.00
N SER A 475 101.44 47.46 4.78
CA SER A 475 101.10 46.67 3.58
C SER A 475 101.65 45.24 3.59
N VAL A 476 100.71 44.31 3.37
CA VAL A 476 100.79 43.17 2.43
C VAL A 476 101.43 41.84 2.89
N ALA A 477 100.54 40.84 2.97
CA ALA A 477 100.69 39.41 2.63
C ALA A 477 101.73 38.51 3.35
N GLY A 478 101.24 37.38 3.85
CA GLY A 478 102.06 36.21 4.19
C GLY A 478 101.48 35.40 5.37
N THR A 479 100.64 34.39 5.09
CA THR A 479 100.95 32.96 5.28
C THR A 479 101.32 32.53 6.70
N TYR A 480 100.47 31.73 7.36
CA TYR A 480 100.92 30.51 8.05
C TYR A 480 99.86 29.41 8.03
N THR A 481 100.21 28.35 7.31
CA THR A 481 99.62 27.02 7.28
C THR A 481 100.14 26.16 8.43
N SER A 482 99.33 25.26 9.00
CA SER A 482 99.80 23.92 9.43
C SER A 482 98.64 23.01 9.85
N ARG A 483 98.59 21.69 9.67
CA ARG A 483 99.37 20.67 8.92
C ARG A 483 98.63 19.32 9.15
N TYR A 484 98.30 18.60 8.07
CA TYR A 484 98.41 17.13 7.81
C TYR A 484 97.79 16.05 8.74
N PRO A 485 97.66 14.76 8.31
CA PRO A 485 97.93 14.14 6.98
C PRO A 485 96.86 13.17 6.42
N LYS A 486 97.02 12.84 5.12
CA LYS A 486 96.44 11.66 4.43
C LYS A 486 97.49 10.55 4.28
N SER A 487 97.05 9.28 4.19
CA SER A 487 97.71 8.18 3.45
C SER A 487 96.69 7.04 3.28
N SER A 488 96.15 6.77 2.09
CA SER A 488 96.63 5.85 1.03
C SER A 488 96.39 4.35 1.29
N TYR A 489 95.50 3.74 0.51
CA TYR A 489 95.84 2.49 -0.18
C TYR A 489 94.89 2.27 -1.37
N ALA A 490 95.49 1.93 -2.51
CA ALA A 490 94.83 1.45 -3.71
C ALA A 490 95.35 0.04 -4.00
N ALA A 491 94.50 -0.88 -4.45
CA ALA A 491 94.88 -1.90 -5.43
C ALA A 491 93.67 -2.75 -5.87
N SER A 492 93.69 -3.08 -7.16
CA SER A 492 93.13 -4.30 -7.77
C SER A 492 91.61 -4.36 -8.02
N VAL A 493 91.04 -4.72 -9.18
CA VAL A 493 91.41 -4.94 -10.60
C VAL A 493 90.16 -5.62 -11.22
N ARG A 494 89.84 -5.32 -12.50
CA ARG A 494 88.89 -6.01 -13.42
C ARG A 494 87.38 -5.75 -13.21
N ARG A 495 86.52 -5.62 -14.24
CA ARG A 495 86.61 -5.57 -15.72
C ARG A 495 85.18 -5.41 -16.26
N GLY A 496 84.96 -4.43 -17.17
CA GLY A 496 83.87 -4.30 -18.16
C GLY A 496 82.40 -4.40 -17.69
N GLY A 497 81.39 -3.86 -18.36
CA GLY A 497 81.30 -3.24 -19.67
C GLY A 497 79.87 -3.50 -20.19
N ASN A 498 79.15 -2.42 -20.46
CA ASN A 498 77.91 -2.20 -21.24
C ASN A 498 77.16 -3.41 -21.85
N THR A 499 75.82 -3.37 -21.80
CA THR A 499 74.87 -3.20 -22.96
C THR A 499 73.52 -3.92 -22.77
N SER A 500 72.47 -3.10 -22.65
CA SER A 500 71.16 -3.18 -23.37
C SER A 500 70.19 -4.39 -23.21
N PRO A 501 68.89 -4.21 -23.55
CA PRO A 501 67.73 -4.94 -23.02
C PRO A 501 67.22 -6.05 -23.96
N THR A 502 66.26 -6.87 -23.50
CA THR A 502 65.04 -7.40 -24.20
C THR A 502 64.58 -8.76 -23.60
N SER A 503 63.26 -8.94 -23.45
CA SER A 503 62.47 -10.20 -23.46
C SER A 503 62.82 -11.34 -22.47
N SER A 504 62.02 -11.62 -21.44
CA SER A 504 60.76 -12.44 -21.43
C SER A 504 60.97 -13.95 -21.27
N ILE A 505 60.20 -14.51 -20.31
CA ILE A 505 59.72 -15.91 -20.20
C ILE A 505 60.72 -16.96 -19.69
N ILE A 506 60.52 -17.39 -18.43
CA ILE A 506 60.74 -18.73 -17.83
C ILE A 506 60.77 -18.51 -16.30
N SER A 507 59.69 -18.81 -15.57
CA SER A 507 59.31 -20.14 -15.05
C SER A 507 59.67 -20.25 -13.56
N GLY A 508 58.66 -20.59 -12.75
CA GLY A 508 58.83 -21.41 -11.54
C GLY A 508 58.89 -20.68 -10.21
N PHE A 509 57.88 -20.93 -9.36
CA PHE A 509 58.00 -21.63 -8.07
C PHE A 509 59.22 -21.27 -7.19
N ASP A 510 59.14 -21.04 -5.89
CA ASP A 510 58.08 -21.14 -4.89
C ASP A 510 58.69 -20.65 -3.55
N ASN A 511 57.81 -20.45 -2.57
CA ASN A 511 58.02 -20.79 -1.16
C ASN A 511 59.18 -20.16 -0.33
N SER A 512 58.78 -19.16 0.45
CA SER A 512 58.88 -19.17 1.93
C SER A 512 60.24 -19.06 2.67
N THR A 513 60.14 -18.33 3.79
CA THR A 513 60.85 -18.53 5.06
C THR A 513 62.29 -18.04 5.16
N SER A 514 62.48 -16.86 5.77
CA SER A 514 63.10 -16.70 7.10
C SER A 514 63.57 -15.26 7.36
N SER A 515 62.92 -14.60 8.32
CA SER A 515 63.48 -13.51 9.14
C SER A 515 64.78 -13.98 9.86
N PRO A 516 65.64 -13.14 10.50
CA PRO A 516 65.30 -11.83 11.10
C PRO A 516 66.41 -10.75 11.16
N ARG A 517 66.05 -9.59 11.76
CA ARG A 517 66.88 -8.46 12.22
C ARG A 517 67.40 -7.54 11.10
N GLY A 518 67.26 -6.22 11.15
CA GLY A 518 67.06 -5.31 12.26
C GLY A 518 68.12 -4.21 12.14
N LEU A 519 67.66 -2.95 12.19
CA LEU A 519 68.46 -1.72 12.40
C LEU A 519 69.09 -1.07 11.16
N ASP A 520 68.33 -0.18 10.50
CA ASP A 520 68.91 1.05 9.96
C ASP A 520 67.85 2.16 9.85
N SER A 521 67.53 2.73 11.01
CA SER A 521 66.86 4.01 11.15
C SER A 521 67.85 4.88 11.89
N LEU A 522 68.42 5.88 11.21
CA LEU A 522 68.73 7.22 11.74
C LEU A 522 69.44 8.04 10.65
N ARG A 523 68.67 8.62 9.73
CA ARG A 523 69.03 9.89 9.06
C ARG A 523 67.78 10.58 8.49
N PRO A 524 67.36 11.73 9.04
CA PRO A 524 66.29 12.54 8.46
C PRO A 524 66.88 13.58 7.51
N GLU A 525 66.64 13.41 6.21
CA GLU A 525 66.72 14.52 5.24
C GLU A 525 65.39 14.62 4.47
N ALA A 526 64.77 15.81 4.61
CA ALA A 526 63.78 16.47 3.76
C ALA A 526 62.38 15.82 3.48
N PRO A 527 61.28 16.60 3.54
CA PRO A 527 59.92 16.07 3.61
C PRO A 527 59.16 16.14 2.26
N ASN A 528 59.63 15.48 1.19
CA ASN A 528 58.97 15.60 -0.13
C ASN A 528 58.79 14.28 -0.94
N ALA A 529 58.87 13.10 -0.32
CA ALA A 529 58.82 11.82 -1.07
C ALA A 529 57.71 10.82 -0.66
N GLY A 530 56.56 11.26 -0.12
CA GLY A 530 55.51 10.36 0.41
C GLY A 530 54.20 10.23 -0.37
N ILE A 531 53.88 11.12 -1.32
CA ILE A 531 52.54 11.17 -1.94
C ILE A 531 52.41 10.31 -3.21
N LEU A 532 53.46 10.22 -4.02
CA LEU A 532 53.44 9.49 -5.29
C LEU A 532 53.20 7.97 -5.13
N PRO A 533 53.83 7.26 -4.18
CA PRO A 533 53.59 5.82 -3.97
C PRO A 533 52.15 5.52 -3.56
N MET A 534 51.56 6.40 -2.74
CA MET A 534 50.17 6.26 -2.28
C MET A 534 49.17 6.52 -3.40
N VAL A 535 49.40 7.55 -4.24
CA VAL A 535 48.57 7.84 -5.40
C VAL A 535 48.70 6.75 -6.47
N THR A 536 49.89 6.16 -6.66
CA THR A 536 50.04 5.01 -7.56
C THR A 536 49.29 3.78 -7.08
N ALA A 537 49.32 3.49 -5.76
CA ALA A 537 48.57 2.38 -5.19
C ALA A 537 47.05 2.59 -5.29
N GLN A 538 46.57 3.82 -5.07
CA GLN A 538 45.16 4.17 -5.25
C GLN A 538 44.73 4.04 -6.72
N ARG A 539 45.53 4.55 -7.66
CA ARG A 539 45.28 4.41 -9.11
C ARG A 539 45.21 2.95 -9.51
N ASP A 540 46.09 2.11 -8.99
CA ASP A 540 46.15 0.70 -9.36
C ASP A 540 44.96 -0.09 -8.77
N ARG A 541 44.49 0.28 -7.56
CA ARG A 541 43.20 -0.21 -7.02
C ARG A 541 42.00 0.21 -7.87
N PHE A 542 41.94 1.47 -8.32
CA PHE A 542 40.87 1.91 -9.21
C PHE A 542 40.91 1.20 -10.56
N LYS A 543 42.10 0.97 -11.13
CA LYS A 543 42.24 0.17 -12.35
C LYS A 543 41.82 -1.28 -12.16
N ALA A 544 42.11 -1.89 -11.00
CA ALA A 544 41.64 -3.23 -10.68
C ALA A 544 40.10 -3.27 -10.59
N LYS A 545 39.49 -2.32 -9.87
CA LYS A 545 38.03 -2.22 -9.75
C LYS A 545 37.34 -1.93 -11.09
N ILE A 546 37.94 -1.13 -11.96
CA ILE A 546 37.41 -0.87 -13.31
C ILE A 546 37.43 -2.16 -14.13
N ARG A 547 38.53 -2.92 -14.11
CA ARG A 547 38.59 -4.21 -14.82
C ARG A 547 37.57 -5.21 -14.29
N GLU A 548 37.39 -5.28 -12.98
CA GLU A 548 36.38 -6.13 -12.34
C GLU A 548 34.95 -5.71 -12.72
N LEU A 549 34.67 -4.40 -12.79
CA LEU A 549 33.39 -3.91 -13.27
C LEU A 549 33.17 -4.19 -14.76
N GLU A 550 34.22 -4.09 -15.59
CA GLU A 550 34.16 -4.43 -17.01
C GLU A 550 33.91 -5.94 -17.21
N THR A 551 34.50 -6.82 -16.41
CA THR A 551 34.24 -8.27 -16.46
C THR A 551 32.82 -8.58 -16.00
N ASN A 552 32.36 -8.00 -14.88
CA ASN A 552 31.00 -8.21 -14.39
C ASN A 552 29.94 -7.70 -15.40
N LEU A 553 30.22 -6.59 -16.08
CA LEU A 553 29.38 -6.06 -17.15
C LEU A 553 29.33 -7.02 -18.35
N GLN A 554 30.47 -7.58 -18.76
CA GLN A 554 30.51 -8.60 -19.82
C GLN A 554 29.73 -9.86 -19.43
N GLU A 555 29.88 -10.35 -18.20
CA GLU A 555 29.13 -11.50 -17.68
C GLU A 555 27.62 -11.23 -17.62
N GLN A 556 27.21 -10.02 -17.23
CA GLN A 556 25.80 -9.65 -17.28
C GLN A 556 25.26 -9.62 -18.71
N TYR A 557 26.05 -9.12 -19.68
CA TYR A 557 25.64 -9.15 -21.09
C TYR A 557 25.53 -10.57 -21.65
N THR A 558 26.44 -11.48 -21.29
CA THR A 558 26.36 -12.88 -21.71
C THR A 558 25.18 -13.59 -21.08
N LEU A 559 24.88 -13.34 -19.79
CA LEU A 559 23.72 -13.88 -19.08
C LEU A 559 22.41 -13.34 -19.66
N VAL A 560 22.32 -12.05 -19.96
CA VAL A 560 21.13 -11.48 -20.61
C VAL A 560 20.95 -12.08 -22.01
N SER A 561 22.03 -12.32 -22.73
CA SER A 561 21.97 -12.97 -24.04
C SER A 561 21.53 -14.44 -23.93
N SER A 562 22.03 -15.20 -22.94
CA SER A 562 21.64 -16.59 -22.74
C SER A 562 20.17 -16.70 -22.33
N LEU A 563 19.71 -15.89 -21.36
CA LEU A 563 18.30 -15.84 -20.95
C LEU A 563 17.37 -15.44 -22.10
N ARG A 564 17.78 -14.50 -22.96
CA ARG A 564 17.01 -14.15 -24.15
C ARG A 564 16.90 -15.32 -25.13
N SER A 565 17.97 -16.09 -25.31
CA SER A 565 17.95 -17.29 -26.16
C SER A 565 17.08 -18.40 -25.57
N GLU A 566 17.09 -18.57 -24.25
CA GLU A 566 16.26 -19.53 -23.52
C GLU A 566 14.78 -19.15 -23.55
N ILE A 567 14.46 -17.86 -23.35
CA ILE A 567 13.08 -17.37 -23.52
C ILE A 567 12.61 -17.61 -24.96
N ALA A 568 13.45 -17.38 -25.95
CA ALA A 568 13.10 -17.63 -27.35
C ALA A 568 12.88 -19.13 -27.63
N SER A 569 13.69 -20.03 -27.05
CA SER A 569 13.49 -21.49 -27.19
C SER A 569 12.22 -21.94 -26.45
N LEU A 570 12.01 -21.49 -25.22
CA LEU A 570 10.80 -21.82 -24.44
C LEU A 570 9.53 -21.28 -25.12
N GLN A 571 9.59 -20.09 -25.73
CA GLN A 571 8.46 -19.57 -26.53
C GLN A 571 8.18 -20.45 -27.75
N LYS A 572 9.22 -20.92 -28.45
CA LYS A 572 9.08 -21.84 -29.59
C LYS A 572 8.50 -23.19 -29.15
N ASP A 573 8.96 -23.73 -28.03
CA ASP A 573 8.50 -25.00 -27.49
C ASP A 573 7.07 -24.90 -26.97
N ASN A 574 6.71 -23.80 -26.30
CA ASN A 574 5.33 -23.54 -25.89
C ASN A 574 4.38 -23.42 -27.08
N LEU A 575 4.81 -22.79 -28.18
CA LEU A 575 4.03 -22.73 -29.42
C LEU A 575 3.90 -24.12 -30.08
N ALA A 576 4.96 -24.92 -30.09
CA ALA A 576 4.93 -26.29 -30.60
C ALA A 576 4.04 -27.22 -29.75
N LEU A 577 4.04 -27.06 -28.42
CA LEU A 577 3.14 -27.74 -27.50
C LEU A 577 1.68 -27.33 -27.73
N TYR A 578 1.43 -26.04 -27.95
CA TYR A 578 0.10 -25.54 -28.29
C TYR A 578 -0.38 -26.12 -29.62
N GLU A 579 0.49 -26.16 -30.63
CA GLU A 579 0.25 -26.80 -31.93
C GLU A 579 -0.09 -28.29 -31.76
N LYS A 580 0.74 -29.04 -31.02
CA LYS A 580 0.51 -30.47 -30.73
C LYS A 580 -0.78 -30.72 -29.95
N SER A 581 -1.07 -29.90 -28.94
CA SER A 581 -2.31 -29.95 -28.16
C SER A 581 -3.53 -29.70 -29.05
N ARG A 582 -3.45 -28.72 -29.94
CA ARG A 582 -4.50 -28.45 -30.93
C ARG A 582 -4.66 -29.59 -31.93
N TYR A 583 -3.56 -30.19 -32.41
CA TYR A 583 -3.63 -31.35 -33.30
C TYR A 583 -4.27 -32.55 -32.62
N VAL A 584 -3.88 -32.88 -31.38
CA VAL A 584 -4.48 -33.96 -30.58
C VAL A 584 -5.95 -33.68 -30.29
N ASN A 585 -6.31 -32.45 -29.91
CA ASN A 585 -7.70 -32.07 -29.66
C ASN A 585 -8.52 -32.10 -30.97
N SER A 586 -7.96 -31.70 -32.10
CA SER A 586 -8.62 -31.78 -33.41
C SER A 586 -8.84 -33.22 -33.89
N TYR A 587 -7.95 -34.14 -33.51
CA TYR A 587 -8.11 -35.58 -33.76
C TYR A 587 -9.15 -36.19 -32.82
N ASN A 588 -9.15 -35.81 -31.54
CA ASN A 588 -10.14 -36.27 -30.56
C ASN A 588 -11.55 -35.75 -30.88
N THR A 589 -11.66 -34.55 -31.47
CA THR A 589 -12.94 -33.97 -31.90
C THR A 589 -13.48 -34.61 -33.19
N LYS A 590 -12.63 -35.23 -34.03
CA LYS A 590 -13.07 -35.95 -35.23
C LYS A 590 -13.43 -37.43 -34.99
N GLY A 591 -13.25 -37.93 -33.76
CA GLY A 591 -13.52 -39.33 -33.39
C GLY A 591 -14.84 -39.60 -32.68
N GLY A 592 -15.76 -38.64 -32.55
CA GLY A 592 -16.92 -38.81 -31.67
C GLY A 592 -18.15 -38.03 -32.08
N ALA A 593 -18.84 -38.51 -33.12
CA ALA A 593 -20.19 -38.09 -33.44
C ALA A 593 -21.11 -39.30 -33.65
N THR A 594 -21.01 -40.33 -32.80
CA THR A 594 -22.09 -41.32 -32.62
C THR A 594 -22.00 -41.99 -31.25
N SER A 595 -23.12 -41.97 -30.55
CA SER A 595 -23.53 -42.84 -29.45
C SER A 595 -22.97 -42.58 -28.05
N GLY A 596 -23.90 -42.28 -27.15
CA GLY A 596 -23.69 -42.34 -25.71
C GLY A 596 -23.52 -43.79 -25.26
N TYR A 597 -22.52 -44.01 -24.41
CA TYR A 597 -22.62 -44.85 -23.22
C TYR A 597 -21.40 -44.59 -22.35
N SER A 598 -21.59 -44.69 -21.04
CA SER A 598 -20.56 -44.59 -20.01
C SER A 598 -19.36 -45.49 -20.28
N SER A 599 -18.14 -44.99 -20.10
CA SER A 599 -17.01 -45.84 -19.72
C SER A 599 -15.95 -45.05 -18.95
N THR A 600 -15.64 -45.60 -17.78
CA THR A 600 -14.62 -45.22 -16.82
C THR A 600 -13.22 -45.47 -17.39
N ASN A 601 -12.39 -44.43 -17.54
CA ASN A 601 -10.93 -44.57 -17.65
C ASN A 601 -10.22 -43.38 -16.96
N PRO A 602 -9.35 -43.62 -15.96
CA PRO A 602 -8.78 -42.59 -15.09
C PRO A 602 -7.43 -42.09 -15.59
N SER A 603 -7.39 -41.39 -16.73
CA SER A 603 -6.18 -40.68 -17.18
C SER A 603 -6.45 -39.69 -18.32
N THR A 604 -7.60 -39.04 -18.33
CA THR A 604 -7.74 -37.81 -19.12
C THR A 604 -7.33 -36.64 -18.21
N ILE A 605 -6.10 -36.17 -18.40
CA ILE A 605 -5.66 -34.89 -17.83
C ILE A 605 -6.54 -33.81 -18.49
N THR A 606 -7.63 -33.46 -17.82
CA THR A 606 -8.34 -32.21 -18.07
C THR A 606 -7.36 -31.10 -17.71
N ILE A 607 -6.73 -30.52 -18.74
CA ILE A 607 -5.94 -29.30 -18.59
C ILE A 607 -6.90 -28.24 -18.07
N ASP A 608 -6.79 -27.98 -16.77
CA ASP A 608 -7.61 -27.02 -16.07
C ASP A 608 -7.41 -25.65 -16.72
N ARG A 609 -8.50 -25.14 -17.29
CA ARG A 609 -8.55 -23.94 -18.14
C ARG A 609 -8.57 -22.69 -17.26
N SER A 610 -7.70 -22.66 -16.25
CA SER A 610 -7.70 -21.66 -15.18
C SER A 610 -7.02 -20.34 -15.57
N ASN A 611 -6.50 -20.22 -16.80
CA ASN A 611 -5.91 -18.97 -17.29
C ASN A 611 -6.23 -18.65 -18.76
N PRO A 612 -7.41 -18.08 -19.06
CA PRO A 612 -7.81 -17.74 -20.44
C PRO A 612 -6.88 -16.75 -21.15
N GLY A 613 -6.03 -16.03 -20.41
CA GLY A 613 -5.08 -15.05 -20.97
C GLY A 613 -3.85 -15.65 -21.63
N THR A 614 -3.31 -16.77 -21.13
CA THR A 614 -2.10 -17.41 -21.71
C THR A 614 -2.43 -18.16 -22.99
N ASP A 615 -3.55 -18.88 -23.01
CA ASP A 615 -4.06 -19.57 -24.19
C ASP A 615 -4.41 -18.59 -25.30
N ALA A 616 -5.00 -17.44 -24.99
CA ALA A 616 -5.29 -16.40 -25.97
C ALA A 616 -4.01 -15.80 -26.59
N ARG A 617 -2.95 -15.61 -25.79
CA ARG A 617 -1.65 -15.12 -26.28
C ARG A 617 -1.00 -16.12 -27.23
N TYR A 618 -0.89 -17.40 -26.83
CA TYR A 618 -0.28 -18.43 -27.68
C TYR A 618 -1.15 -18.76 -28.91
N LYS A 619 -2.48 -18.70 -28.80
CA LYS A 619 -3.40 -18.78 -29.93
C LYS A 619 -3.16 -17.67 -30.96
N SER A 620 -3.08 -16.42 -30.52
CA SER A 620 -2.83 -15.29 -31.42
C SER A 620 -1.44 -15.33 -32.04
N ALA A 621 -0.41 -15.75 -31.28
CA ALA A 621 0.94 -15.93 -31.78
C ALA A 621 1.03 -17.06 -32.81
N TYR A 622 0.32 -18.17 -32.59
CA TYR A 622 0.19 -19.27 -33.54
C TYR A 622 -0.59 -18.88 -34.81
N GLU A 623 -1.71 -18.17 -34.68
CA GLU A 623 -2.49 -17.69 -35.83
C GLU A 623 -1.71 -16.66 -36.68
N ASN A 624 -0.87 -15.86 -36.03
CA ASN A 624 0.03 -14.94 -36.72
C ASN A 624 1.21 -15.66 -37.40
N SER A 625 1.71 -16.77 -36.86
CA SER A 625 2.79 -17.56 -37.48
C SER A 625 2.29 -18.46 -38.61
N ILE A 626 1.03 -18.93 -38.55
CA ILE A 626 0.41 -19.77 -39.59
C ILE A 626 -0.16 -18.95 -40.75
N SER A 627 -0.47 -17.66 -40.55
CA SER A 627 -1.08 -16.80 -41.58
C SER A 627 -0.02 -16.20 -42.54
N PRO A 628 0.03 -16.63 -43.81
CA PRO A 628 0.95 -16.06 -44.79
C PRO A 628 0.70 -14.56 -45.05
N PHE A 629 -0.54 -14.11 -44.85
CA PHE A 629 -0.93 -12.70 -45.01
C PHE A 629 -0.55 -11.82 -43.81
N ALA A 630 -0.43 -12.38 -42.60
CA ALA A 630 0.07 -11.64 -41.44
C ALA A 630 1.58 -11.39 -41.55
N ALA A 631 2.34 -12.41 -41.97
CA ALA A 631 3.75 -12.28 -42.30
C ALA A 631 3.99 -11.29 -43.44
N PHE A 632 3.12 -11.28 -44.45
CA PHE A 632 3.18 -10.31 -45.55
C PHE A 632 2.85 -8.88 -45.08
N ARG A 633 1.76 -8.64 -44.35
CA ARG A 633 1.44 -7.32 -43.78
C ARG A 633 2.52 -6.79 -42.83
N SER A 634 3.15 -7.67 -42.05
CA SER A 634 4.27 -7.30 -41.17
C SER A 634 5.51 -6.89 -41.97
N LYS A 635 5.87 -7.65 -43.01
CA LYS A 635 6.99 -7.29 -43.92
C LYS A 635 6.70 -6.03 -44.74
N GLU A 636 5.47 -5.85 -45.19
CA GLU A 636 5.05 -4.70 -45.99
C GLU A 636 4.96 -3.42 -45.14
N SER A 637 4.43 -3.49 -43.92
CA SER A 637 4.45 -2.37 -42.97
C SER A 637 5.86 -2.00 -42.52
N SER A 638 6.77 -2.97 -42.38
CA SER A 638 8.20 -2.71 -42.13
C SER A 638 8.89 -2.03 -43.32
N ARG A 639 8.61 -2.46 -44.55
CA ARG A 639 9.11 -1.77 -45.77
C ARG A 639 8.51 -0.38 -45.93
N ALA A 640 7.23 -0.19 -45.60
CA ALA A 640 6.60 1.13 -45.55
C ALA A 640 7.28 2.02 -44.49
N PHE A 641 7.66 1.45 -43.34
CA PHE A 641 8.38 2.17 -42.28
C PHE A 641 9.83 2.53 -42.65
N GLN A 642 10.45 1.78 -43.56
CA GLN A 642 11.78 2.06 -44.11
C GLN A 642 11.74 3.08 -45.27
N ARG A 643 10.57 3.30 -45.89
CA ARG A 643 10.38 4.31 -46.96
C ARG A 643 10.11 5.73 -46.45
N LEU A 644 9.92 5.90 -45.14
CA LEU A 644 9.64 7.20 -44.52
C LEU A 644 10.93 7.95 -44.19
N SER A 645 10.92 9.26 -44.43
CA SER A 645 12.03 10.16 -44.09
C SER A 645 12.24 10.25 -42.57
N LEU A 646 13.44 10.62 -42.13
CA LEU A 646 13.77 10.79 -40.70
C LEU A 646 12.79 11.72 -39.93
N PRO A 647 12.35 12.88 -40.46
CA PRO A 647 11.36 13.70 -39.76
C PRO A 647 9.98 13.03 -39.70
N GLU A 648 9.56 12.33 -40.75
CA GLU A 648 8.29 11.58 -40.74
C GLU A 648 8.32 10.42 -39.74
N ARG A 649 9.48 9.78 -39.58
CA ARG A 649 9.69 8.75 -38.55
C ARG A 649 9.59 9.31 -37.15
N ALA A 650 10.17 10.49 -36.90
CA ALA A 650 10.05 11.18 -35.62
C ALA A 650 8.58 11.57 -35.33
N VAL A 651 7.86 12.09 -36.33
CA VAL A 651 6.43 12.42 -36.21
C VAL A 651 5.59 11.18 -35.95
N LEU A 652 5.84 10.06 -36.64
CA LEU A 652 5.10 8.82 -36.43
C LEU A 652 5.42 8.14 -35.10
N GLN A 653 6.65 8.30 -34.60
CA GLN A 653 7.02 7.82 -33.27
C GLN A 653 6.38 8.69 -32.18
N ALA A 654 6.37 10.02 -32.36
CA ALA A 654 5.68 10.96 -31.48
C ALA A 654 4.15 10.73 -31.50
N SER A 655 3.54 10.53 -32.68
CA SER A 655 2.12 10.26 -32.80
C SER A 655 1.73 8.92 -32.18
N ARG A 656 2.55 7.89 -32.35
CA ARG A 656 2.33 6.59 -31.68
C ARG A 656 2.47 6.70 -30.17
N LEU A 657 3.44 7.47 -29.65
CA LEU A 657 3.60 7.70 -28.21
C LEU A 657 2.38 8.43 -27.61
N VAL A 658 1.89 9.45 -28.32
CA VAL A 658 0.70 10.23 -27.94
C VAL A 658 -0.60 9.43 -28.05
N LEU A 659 -0.67 8.43 -28.94
CA LEU A 659 -1.87 7.60 -29.14
C LEU A 659 -1.80 6.23 -28.43
N ALA A 660 -0.64 5.84 -27.88
CA ALA A 660 -0.44 4.52 -27.30
C ALA A 660 -1.20 4.31 -25.98
N THR A 661 -1.35 5.35 -25.15
CA THR A 661 -2.01 5.23 -23.84
C THR A 661 -3.23 6.14 -23.74
N ARG A 662 -4.25 5.68 -23.02
CA ARG A 662 -5.48 6.46 -22.78
C ARG A 662 -5.18 7.78 -22.06
N THR A 663 -4.16 7.80 -21.22
CA THR A 663 -3.69 8.97 -20.48
C THR A 663 -2.94 9.96 -21.38
N SER A 664 -2.03 9.50 -22.27
CA SER A 664 -1.34 10.39 -23.22
C SER A 664 -2.32 11.03 -24.21
N ARG A 665 -3.34 10.30 -24.65
CA ARG A 665 -4.42 10.83 -25.49
C ARG A 665 -5.20 11.95 -24.80
N ASN A 666 -5.57 11.76 -23.52
CA ASN A 666 -6.31 12.78 -22.77
C ASN A 666 -5.44 14.01 -22.48
N MET A 667 -4.16 13.82 -22.12
CA MET A 667 -3.21 14.92 -21.90
C MET A 667 -2.97 15.73 -23.18
N PHE A 668 -2.85 15.07 -24.33
CA PHE A 668 -2.72 15.75 -25.61
C PHE A 668 -3.99 16.52 -25.98
N ALA A 669 -5.17 15.97 -25.74
CA ALA A 669 -6.43 16.67 -25.96
C ALA A 669 -6.55 17.93 -25.07
N VAL A 670 -6.19 17.83 -23.79
CA VAL A 670 -6.15 18.97 -22.87
C VAL A 670 -5.11 20.01 -23.33
N TRP A 671 -3.95 19.56 -23.79
CA TRP A 671 -2.91 20.46 -24.31
C TRP A 671 -3.37 21.20 -25.58
N VAL A 672 -4.02 20.54 -26.52
CA VAL A 672 -4.59 21.17 -27.72
C VAL A 672 -5.67 22.19 -27.35
N VAL A 673 -6.58 21.84 -26.43
CA VAL A 673 -7.61 22.76 -25.92
C VAL A 673 -6.98 23.95 -25.20
N GLY A 674 -5.97 23.72 -24.36
CA GLY A 674 -5.23 24.77 -23.67
C GLY A 674 -4.50 25.71 -24.63
N LEU A 675 -3.92 25.19 -25.71
CA LEU A 675 -3.30 25.99 -26.77
C LEU A 675 -4.34 26.84 -27.49
N HIS A 676 -5.52 26.28 -27.81
CA HIS A 676 -6.62 27.04 -28.40
C HIS A 676 -7.14 28.13 -27.46
N LEU A 677 -7.25 27.83 -26.16
CA LEU A 677 -7.63 28.81 -25.13
C LEU A 677 -6.58 29.92 -25.00
N LEU A 678 -5.30 29.58 -25.03
CA LEU A 678 -4.20 30.54 -24.99
C LEU A 678 -4.20 31.46 -26.21
N VAL A 679 -4.39 30.89 -27.41
CA VAL A 679 -4.54 31.68 -28.64
C VAL A 679 -5.78 32.58 -28.58
N PHE A 680 -6.88 32.07 -28.04
CA PHE A 680 -8.11 32.86 -27.84
C PHE A 680 -7.90 34.01 -26.84
N VAL A 681 -7.17 33.75 -25.74
CA VAL A 681 -6.80 34.78 -24.74
C VAL A 681 -5.85 35.80 -25.34
N MET A 682 -4.89 35.41 -26.18
CA MET A 682 -4.00 36.33 -26.89
C MET A 682 -4.75 37.17 -27.94
N LEU A 683 -5.70 36.58 -28.66
CA LEU A 683 -6.56 37.32 -29.59
C LEU A 683 -7.53 38.24 -28.85
N PHE A 684 -8.02 37.83 -27.67
CA PHE A 684 -8.88 38.65 -26.83
C PHE A 684 -8.12 39.79 -26.14
N SER A 685 -6.89 39.55 -25.67
CA SER A 685 -6.05 40.59 -25.07
C SER A 685 -5.56 41.59 -26.12
N MET A 686 -5.27 41.13 -27.34
CA MET A 686 -4.91 42.00 -28.46
C MET A 686 -6.13 42.70 -29.07
N GLY A 687 -7.32 42.09 -29.00
CA GLY A 687 -8.58 42.69 -29.43
C GLY A 687 -9.22 43.63 -28.39
N GLY A 688 -8.89 43.49 -27.11
CA GLY A 688 -9.41 44.32 -26.01
C GLY A 688 -8.57 45.56 -25.71
N GLY A 689 -7.39 45.70 -26.33
CA GLY A 689 -6.48 46.80 -26.12
C GLY A 689 -5.98 47.42 -27.42
N SER A 690 -6.85 48.13 -28.16
CA SER A 690 -6.54 49.37 -28.89
C SER A 690 -7.62 49.67 -29.93
N ASP A 691 -8.47 50.64 -29.59
CA ASP A 691 -9.11 51.50 -30.56
C ASP A 691 -8.01 52.41 -31.14
N SER A 692 -7.49 52.11 -32.33
CA SER A 692 -6.82 53.04 -33.27
C SER A 692 -6.09 52.31 -34.41
N THR A 693 -6.52 52.60 -35.64
CA THR A 693 -5.87 52.42 -36.95
C THR A 693 -6.29 51.20 -37.82
N PRO A 694 -6.89 51.46 -39.01
CA PRO A 694 -7.33 50.43 -39.96
C PRO A 694 -6.22 50.18 -40.97
N HIS A 695 -5.43 49.13 -40.79
CA HIS A 695 -4.65 48.59 -41.89
C HIS A 695 -4.35 47.13 -41.61
N LEU A 696 -5.15 46.22 -42.17
CA LEU A 696 -4.82 44.81 -42.50
C LEU A 696 -6.09 44.09 -43.00
N THR A 697 -6.69 44.62 -44.07
CA THR A 697 -7.78 43.98 -44.84
C THR A 697 -7.29 42.88 -45.79
N HIS A 698 -6.11 42.28 -45.56
CA HIS A 698 -5.53 41.27 -46.46
C HIS A 698 -5.41 39.85 -45.90
N THR A 699 -5.81 39.58 -44.66
CA THR A 699 -5.68 38.24 -44.06
C THR A 699 -7.00 37.46 -43.97
N VAL A 700 -8.14 38.08 -44.23
CA VAL A 700 -9.47 37.42 -44.14
C VAL A 700 -9.85 36.67 -45.42
N ALA A 701 -9.10 36.83 -46.52
CA ALA A 701 -9.37 36.13 -47.79
C ALA A 701 -8.82 34.69 -47.86
N ALA A 702 -7.97 34.26 -46.90
CA ALA A 702 -7.40 32.90 -46.89
C ALA A 702 -8.14 31.90 -45.99
N GLY A 703 -9.02 32.36 -45.10
CA GLY A 703 -9.77 31.51 -44.16
C GLY A 703 -11.03 30.85 -44.76
N ASN A 704 -11.59 31.39 -45.85
CA ASN A 704 -12.84 30.91 -46.44
C ASN A 704 -12.67 29.82 -47.51
N ALA A 705 -11.44 29.42 -47.83
CA ALA A 705 -11.18 28.32 -48.77
C ALA A 705 -11.10 26.93 -48.10
N ALA A 706 -10.94 26.85 -46.77
CA ALA A 706 -10.80 25.58 -46.05
C ALA A 706 -12.15 24.94 -45.62
N ILE A 707 -13.26 25.69 -45.64
CA ILE A 707 -14.58 25.21 -45.22
C ILE A 707 -15.37 24.60 -46.41
N ALA A 708 -14.92 24.79 -47.65
CA ALA A 708 -15.52 24.18 -48.83
C ALA A 708 -14.96 22.78 -49.17
N GLY A 709 -13.85 22.35 -48.55
CA GLY A 709 -13.20 21.06 -48.82
C GLY A 709 -13.70 19.87 -47.99
N ALA A 710 -14.46 20.10 -46.91
CA ALA A 710 -14.88 19.05 -45.98
C ALA A 710 -16.34 18.57 -46.16
N LYS A 711 -17.06 19.08 -47.17
CA LYS A 711 -18.44 18.62 -47.51
C LYS A 711 -18.52 17.64 -48.69
N VAL A 712 -17.40 17.20 -49.26
CA VAL A 712 -17.39 16.30 -50.43
C VAL A 712 -16.88 14.87 -50.12
N ALA A 713 -16.38 14.59 -48.91
CA ALA A 713 -15.88 13.25 -48.55
C ALA A 713 -16.78 12.42 -47.62
N ALA A 714 -18.03 12.86 -47.36
CA ALA A 714 -19.01 12.13 -46.53
C ALA A 714 -20.29 11.70 -47.30
N ALA A 715 -20.26 11.71 -48.63
CA ALA A 715 -21.39 11.34 -49.48
C ALA A 715 -20.94 10.54 -50.71
N ALA A 716 -20.37 9.34 -50.50
CA ALA A 716 -20.19 8.34 -51.56
C ALA A 716 -19.96 6.91 -50.98
N GLN A 717 -20.86 6.41 -50.14
CA GLN A 717 -21.25 4.98 -50.12
C GLN A 717 -22.46 4.81 -49.20
N GLY A 718 -23.64 4.76 -49.81
CA GLY A 718 -24.92 4.61 -49.11
C GLY A 718 -26.07 4.89 -50.06
N GLY A 719 -26.10 4.17 -51.19
CA GLY A 719 -27.24 4.19 -52.13
C GLY A 719 -28.35 3.23 -51.68
N PRO A 720 -29.63 3.54 -51.95
CA PRO A 720 -30.77 3.01 -51.20
C PRO A 720 -31.60 1.98 -51.99
N GLY A 721 -32.40 1.20 -51.27
CA GLY A 721 -33.63 0.61 -51.81
C GLY A 721 -33.72 -0.91 -51.79
N ALA A 722 -34.50 -1.44 -50.85
CA ALA A 722 -35.43 -2.56 -51.06
C ALA A 722 -36.25 -2.81 -49.78
N LYS A 723 -37.34 -2.04 -49.60
CA LYS A 723 -38.47 -2.46 -48.76
C LYS A 723 -39.28 -3.46 -49.58
N TRP A 724 -39.35 -4.70 -49.12
CA TRP A 724 -40.32 -5.69 -49.56
C TRP A 724 -41.27 -5.97 -48.38
N GLU A 725 -42.51 -5.51 -48.55
CA GLU A 725 -43.67 -5.91 -47.74
C GLU A 725 -44.28 -7.19 -48.33
N GLN A 726 -44.87 -8.03 -47.45
CA GLN A 726 -46.17 -8.73 -47.60
C GLN A 726 -46.26 -9.84 -46.52
N PRO A 727 -47.45 -10.36 -46.20
CA PRO A 727 -48.71 -9.67 -45.90
C PRO A 727 -49.33 -10.17 -44.57
N GLY A 728 -50.20 -9.37 -43.96
CA GLY A 728 -51.10 -9.81 -42.90
C GLY A 728 -52.55 -9.77 -43.39
N PHE A 729 -53.27 -10.88 -43.18
CA PHE A 729 -54.74 -11.00 -43.07
C PHE A 729 -54.92 -12.11 -42.03
N GLY A 730 -55.74 -12.05 -41.00
CA GLY A 730 -56.86 -11.20 -40.62
C GLY A 730 -57.74 -12.09 -39.72
N ASP A 731 -58.46 -11.53 -38.75
CA ASP A 731 -59.40 -12.28 -37.90
C ASP A 731 -60.45 -13.02 -38.74
N THR A 732 -60.54 -14.34 -38.49
CA THR A 732 -61.76 -15.05 -38.08
C THR A 732 -61.37 -16.13 -37.09
#